data_AF-A0A829YL94-F1
#
_entry.id   AF-A0A829YL94-F1
#
_cell.length_a   1.000
_cell.length_b   1.000
_cell.length_c   1.000
_cell.angle_alpha   90.00
_cell.angle_beta   90.00
_cell.angle_gamma   90.00
#
_symmetry.space_group_name_H-M   'P 1'
#
loop_
_entity.id
_entity.type
_entity.pdbx_description
1 polymer ?
#
loop_
_entity_poly.entity_id
_entity_poly.type
_entity_poly.pdbx_seq_one_letter_code
_entity_poly.pdbx_strand_id
1 'polypeptide(L)'
;MKRFVTAKLALALLGVAHVAMAQQGTSNGEWPHYAGDAGSTRYAPLSQIDRSNVKDLQIAWRWRSLPIGKSADTNLKATPLMVDGVLYTSTGLHQAAAIDPETGETLWVFTPEPKEIQGRGGVPASGRGLAYWTDGKNKRLFHNTLDGRLISIDARTGKVDPKFGVNGTVLLKEQLTDRPVPMVGSSSPAIVVGDVVVVQVVSEVTAVNKEAVPGHIRGYDVRTGKRLWIFHTIPQEDEFGVETWENGSWKYSGNTGVWTTMSADPELGYVYLPVETPSHDFYGGHRLGDNLFAESLVCLDARTGKRVWHFQIVHHGVWDYDPPAAPILGDITVDGRRIKSVTLVTKQAMSFVFDRVTGKPVWPIEERSVPQSDVPGERLSPTQPFPTKPAPYERLGYHEDDLIDFTPQLRSEALAIASKYVRGPMYTPTSRVIEGGTQGTWVSPGYGGGSNWNGAAFDPERGMMYVPTKNSPMIAALTPADRKLTNFDYVRATTATVQGPRGLPVVRPPWSKVTATDMNTGEHRWSRAIGPAPEHVRNHPDLQGLGLDFSSMGQTSIRPSPLVTKSLLFLGESGSLSGDPGGRMFRAYDKTTGSVVAEIELPSKSTSAPMTYMHKGRQYIVIAVSTRQHPAELVALALPGGRKPQGQSDPIPTIAGASRPVMNSAEVARGRALFAQHCAACHGVKGEGVNDGAPSLLGQNELEKVLYKVRMGGVQMPPMQTLLNDKQIQDISAFVVAGLPAR
;
A
#
# COMPACT_ATOMS: atom_id res chain seq x y z
N MET A 1 4.94 13.91 81.38
CA MET A 1 5.65 14.25 80.12
C MET A 1 6.56 13.08 79.75
N LYS A 2 6.13 12.21 78.83
CA LYS A 2 6.87 11.01 78.42
C LYS A 2 7.70 11.33 77.16
N ARG A 3 9.02 11.12 77.19
CA ARG A 3 9.89 11.10 76.01
C ARG A 3 10.17 9.65 75.65
N PHE A 4 9.70 9.21 74.48
CA PHE A 4 10.02 7.91 73.90
C PHE A 4 11.19 8.08 72.92
N VAL A 5 12.21 7.24 73.10
CA VAL A 5 13.28 6.98 72.13
C VAL A 5 12.79 5.87 71.21
N THR A 6 12.79 6.09 69.91
CA THR A 6 12.52 5.03 68.91
C THR A 6 13.72 4.91 67.97
N ALA A 7 14.38 3.75 68.05
CA ALA A 7 15.40 3.30 67.12
C ALA A 7 14.76 3.02 65.74
N LYS A 8 15.37 3.50 64.66
CA LYS A 8 14.99 3.14 63.29
C LYS A 8 15.98 2.12 62.74
N LEU A 9 15.46 0.93 62.49
CA LEU A 9 16.09 -0.15 61.73
C LEU A 9 16.07 0.22 60.24
N ALA A 10 17.22 0.30 59.58
CA ALA A 10 17.32 0.49 58.15
C ALA A 10 17.30 -0.88 57.45
N LEU A 11 16.19 -1.19 56.76
CA LEU A 11 16.07 -2.36 55.90
C LEU A 11 16.35 -1.91 54.46
N ALA A 12 17.49 -2.33 53.91
CA ALA A 12 17.83 -2.09 52.50
C ALA A 12 17.04 -3.08 51.61
N LEU A 13 15.99 -2.58 50.97
CA LEU A 13 15.30 -3.27 49.88
C LEU A 13 16.08 -3.05 48.58
N LEU A 14 16.83 -4.07 48.15
CA LEU A 14 17.31 -4.21 46.77
C LEU A 14 16.08 -4.39 45.86
N GLY A 15 15.56 -3.27 45.36
CA GLY A 15 14.58 -3.28 44.28
C GLY A 15 15.27 -3.68 42.98
N VAL A 16 15.04 -4.91 42.54
CA VAL A 16 15.31 -5.33 41.15
C VAL A 16 14.34 -4.54 40.28
N ALA A 17 14.78 -3.40 39.75
CA ALA A 17 14.06 -2.68 38.72
C ALA A 17 14.00 -3.60 37.49
N HIS A 18 12.88 -4.32 37.34
CA HIS A 18 12.51 -4.91 36.07
C HIS A 18 12.30 -3.74 35.13
N VAL A 19 13.29 -3.48 34.27
CA VAL A 19 13.10 -2.64 33.10
C VAL A 19 12.07 -3.38 32.26
N ALA A 20 10.80 -2.98 32.40
CA ALA A 20 9.75 -3.40 31.49
C ALA A 20 10.17 -2.86 30.11
N MET A 21 10.81 -3.72 29.30
CA MET A 21 10.81 -3.51 27.87
C MET A 21 9.35 -3.50 27.46
N ALA A 22 8.87 -2.38 26.93
CA ALA A 22 7.57 -2.34 26.30
C ALA A 22 7.60 -3.43 25.22
N GLN A 23 6.64 -4.35 25.25
CA GLN A 23 6.59 -5.46 24.30
C GLN A 23 6.23 -4.91 22.91
N GLN A 24 7.26 -4.50 22.16
CA GLN A 24 7.19 -4.19 20.74
C GLN A 24 7.79 -5.37 19.96
N GLY A 25 7.17 -5.72 18.84
CA GLY A 25 7.39 -6.98 18.15
C GLY A 25 6.32 -8.01 18.45
N THR A 26 6.33 -9.11 17.70
CA THR A 26 5.47 -10.25 18.01
C THR A 26 5.91 -10.97 19.29
N SER A 27 4.93 -11.51 20.02
CA SER A 27 5.15 -12.28 21.24
C SER A 27 4.80 -13.75 21.03
N ASN A 28 5.41 -14.64 21.82
CA ASN A 28 5.09 -16.08 21.88
C ASN A 28 5.19 -16.82 20.53
N GLY A 29 5.92 -16.24 19.55
CA GLY A 29 6.01 -16.78 18.20
C GLY A 29 4.71 -16.69 17.39
N GLU A 30 3.78 -15.83 17.79
CA GLU A 30 2.54 -15.57 17.06
C GLU A 30 2.68 -14.40 16.08
N TRP A 31 1.61 -14.09 15.35
CA TRP A 31 1.50 -12.94 14.44
C TRP A 31 0.06 -12.41 14.43
N PRO A 32 -0.39 -11.76 15.52
CA PRO A 32 -1.82 -11.43 15.72
C PRO A 32 -2.35 -10.27 14.88
N HIS A 33 -1.47 -9.49 14.23
CA HIS A 33 -1.85 -8.36 13.38
C HIS A 33 -1.24 -8.49 11.98
N TYR A 34 -1.83 -7.81 10.99
CA TYR A 34 -1.32 -7.77 9.62
C TYR A 34 0.21 -7.51 9.53
N ALA A 35 0.70 -6.56 10.32
CA ALA A 35 2.10 -6.16 10.35
C ALA A 35 2.85 -6.68 11.60
N GLY A 36 2.47 -7.85 12.11
CA GLY A 36 3.08 -8.51 13.26
C GLY A 36 2.39 -8.14 14.55
N ASP A 37 2.46 -6.88 14.94
CA ASP A 37 1.86 -6.33 16.15
C ASP A 37 0.98 -5.11 15.85
N ALA A 38 0.30 -4.59 16.89
CA ALA A 38 -0.53 -3.39 16.77
C ALA A 38 0.27 -2.14 16.35
N GLY A 39 1.57 -2.10 16.67
CA GLY A 39 2.51 -1.04 16.32
C GLY A 39 3.04 -1.12 14.89
N SER A 40 2.69 -2.16 14.12
CA SER A 40 3.15 -2.43 12.76
C SER A 40 4.67 -2.57 12.60
N THR A 41 5.36 -3.15 13.58
CA THR A 41 6.84 -3.30 13.53
C THR A 41 7.33 -4.25 12.44
N ARG A 42 6.51 -5.23 12.04
CA ARG A 42 6.91 -6.38 11.18
C ARG A 42 8.13 -7.13 11.72
N TYR A 43 8.29 -7.13 13.05
CA TYR A 43 9.40 -7.77 13.75
C TYR A 43 8.93 -9.00 14.52
N ALA A 44 9.69 -10.09 14.39
CA ALA A 44 9.54 -11.26 15.25
C ALA A 44 10.87 -11.58 15.97
N PRO A 45 10.89 -11.70 17.30
CA PRO A 45 12.09 -12.06 18.07
C PRO A 45 12.46 -13.56 17.94
N LEU A 46 12.16 -14.18 16.81
CA LEU A 46 12.49 -15.57 16.50
C LEU A 46 13.90 -15.68 15.90
N SER A 47 14.63 -16.71 16.29
CA SER A 47 16.02 -16.93 15.88
C SER A 47 16.35 -18.38 15.51
N GLN A 48 15.34 -19.24 15.26
CA GLN A 48 15.62 -20.59 14.77
C GLN A 48 16.17 -20.56 13.35
N ILE A 49 15.65 -19.64 12.52
CA ILE A 49 16.19 -19.32 11.21
C ILE A 49 17.20 -18.17 11.37
N ASP A 50 18.45 -18.42 11.01
CA ASP A 50 19.54 -17.46 11.10
C ASP A 50 20.52 -17.59 9.93
N ARG A 51 21.60 -16.81 9.96
CA ARG A 51 22.60 -16.75 8.89
C ARG A 51 23.25 -18.11 8.57
N SER A 52 23.34 -19.02 9.54
CA SER A 52 24.00 -20.32 9.38
C SER A 52 23.14 -21.33 8.59
N ASN A 53 21.82 -21.22 8.67
CA ASN A 53 20.88 -22.24 8.20
C ASN A 53 19.78 -21.72 7.25
N VAL A 54 19.65 -20.41 7.04
CA VAL A 54 18.59 -19.84 6.18
C VAL A 54 18.63 -20.33 4.73
N LYS A 55 19.80 -20.71 4.24
CA LYS A 55 19.98 -21.33 2.91
C LYS A 55 19.33 -22.71 2.78
N ASP A 56 19.02 -23.37 3.90
CA ASP A 56 18.45 -24.73 3.95
C ASP A 56 16.92 -24.70 4.02
N LEU A 57 16.29 -23.52 3.95
CA LEU A 57 14.84 -23.38 3.93
C LEU A 57 14.23 -24.09 2.72
N GLN A 58 13.16 -24.84 2.97
CA GLN A 58 12.38 -25.53 1.95
C GLN A 58 10.89 -25.21 2.10
N ILE A 59 10.12 -25.40 1.02
CA ILE A 59 8.66 -25.33 1.07
C ILE A 59 8.15 -26.43 2.01
N ALA A 60 7.54 -26.01 3.12
CA ALA A 60 6.92 -26.90 4.11
C ALA A 60 5.50 -27.28 3.69
N TRP A 61 4.72 -26.29 3.24
CA TRP A 61 3.37 -26.47 2.72
C TRP A 61 2.99 -25.32 1.78
N ARG A 62 1.94 -25.53 0.99
CA ARG A 62 1.31 -24.52 0.13
C ARG A 62 -0.19 -24.57 0.35
N TRP A 63 -0.82 -23.41 0.43
CA TRP A 63 -2.27 -23.28 0.50
C TRP A 63 -2.76 -22.46 -0.68
N ARG A 64 -3.72 -22.98 -1.44
CA ARG A 64 -4.27 -22.29 -2.60
C ARG A 64 -5.48 -21.46 -2.21
N SER A 65 -5.50 -20.20 -2.65
CA SER A 65 -6.65 -19.32 -2.47
C SER A 65 -7.88 -19.91 -3.15
N LEU A 66 -9.01 -19.81 -2.46
CA LEU A 66 -10.25 -20.50 -2.82
C LEU A 66 -10.96 -19.77 -3.96
N PRO A 67 -11.39 -20.47 -5.03
CA PRO A 67 -12.15 -19.85 -6.11
C PRO A 67 -13.61 -19.59 -5.68
N ILE A 68 -14.24 -18.59 -6.29
CA ILE A 68 -15.70 -18.47 -6.30
C ILE A 68 -16.21 -18.82 -7.69
N GLY A 69 -16.95 -19.92 -7.79
CA GLY A 69 -17.41 -20.45 -9.08
C GLY A 69 -16.22 -20.82 -9.97
N LYS A 70 -16.15 -20.28 -11.19
CA LYS A 70 -15.03 -20.48 -12.12
C LYS A 70 -13.91 -19.45 -11.98
N SER A 71 -14.10 -18.41 -11.16
CA SER A 71 -13.13 -17.32 -11.01
C SER A 71 -12.05 -17.70 -9.99
N ALA A 72 -10.81 -17.87 -10.47
CA ALA A 72 -9.65 -18.02 -9.61
C ALA A 72 -9.23 -16.66 -9.01
N ASP A 73 -8.81 -16.68 -7.75
CA ASP A 73 -8.10 -15.55 -7.17
C ASP A 73 -6.69 -15.46 -7.80
N THR A 74 -6.36 -14.31 -8.39
CA THR A 74 -5.10 -14.05 -9.11
C THR A 74 -4.36 -12.83 -8.54
N ASN A 75 -4.76 -12.40 -7.35
CA ASN A 75 -4.17 -11.27 -6.67
C ASN A 75 -4.39 -11.42 -5.17
N LEU A 76 -3.41 -11.94 -4.42
CA LEU A 76 -3.54 -12.08 -2.96
C LEU A 76 -2.54 -11.20 -2.24
N LYS A 77 -3.07 -10.17 -1.56
CA LYS A 77 -2.29 -9.26 -0.71
C LYS A 77 -2.37 -9.58 0.78
N ALA A 78 -3.17 -10.59 1.14
CA ALA A 78 -3.41 -10.94 2.52
C ALA A 78 -2.13 -11.46 3.19
N THR A 79 -1.81 -10.90 4.35
CA THR A 79 -0.85 -11.50 5.29
C THR A 79 -1.65 -12.26 6.34
N PRO A 80 -1.47 -13.59 6.48
CA PRO A 80 -2.18 -14.36 7.48
C PRO A 80 -1.88 -13.89 8.91
N LEU A 81 -2.87 -14.02 9.80
CA LEU A 81 -2.68 -13.93 11.23
C LEU A 81 -2.31 -15.31 11.76
N MET A 82 -1.39 -15.41 12.73
CA MET A 82 -1.18 -16.61 13.54
C MET A 82 -1.62 -16.32 14.96
N VAL A 83 -2.66 -17.00 15.43
CA VAL A 83 -3.19 -16.84 16.79
C VAL A 83 -3.66 -18.17 17.34
N ASP A 84 -3.23 -18.51 18.55
CA ASP A 84 -3.63 -19.71 19.30
C ASP A 84 -3.48 -21.01 18.47
N GLY A 85 -2.40 -21.10 17.71
CA GLY A 85 -2.10 -22.30 16.92
C GLY A 85 -2.84 -22.42 15.57
N VAL A 86 -3.51 -21.36 15.10
CA VAL A 86 -4.27 -21.37 13.83
C VAL A 86 -3.86 -20.18 12.96
N LEU A 87 -3.75 -20.41 11.65
CA LEU A 87 -3.59 -19.35 10.67
C LEU A 87 -4.96 -18.86 10.17
N TYR A 88 -5.15 -17.54 10.10
CA TYR A 88 -6.36 -16.92 9.56
C TYR A 88 -6.02 -15.98 8.42
N THR A 89 -6.70 -16.11 7.28
CA THR A 89 -6.46 -15.26 6.10
C THR A 89 -7.76 -14.85 5.40
N SER A 90 -7.71 -13.78 4.63
CA SER A 90 -8.78 -13.36 3.70
C SER A 90 -8.39 -13.64 2.25
N THR A 91 -9.35 -13.92 1.37
CA THR A 91 -9.08 -14.08 -0.08
C THR A 91 -9.33 -12.81 -0.87
N GLY A 92 -8.97 -12.82 -2.16
CA GLY A 92 -9.32 -11.77 -3.11
C GLY A 92 -10.83 -11.61 -3.38
N LEU A 93 -11.66 -12.48 -2.80
CA LEU A 93 -13.09 -12.59 -3.07
C LEU A 93 -13.94 -12.46 -1.79
N HIS A 94 -13.42 -11.72 -0.79
CA HIS A 94 -14.08 -11.45 0.50
C HIS A 94 -14.34 -12.67 1.40
N GLN A 95 -13.78 -13.83 1.06
CA GLN A 95 -13.83 -15.01 1.93
C GLN A 95 -12.79 -14.89 3.04
N ALA A 96 -13.00 -15.64 4.11
CA ALA A 96 -11.99 -15.89 5.13
C ALA A 96 -11.76 -17.40 5.29
N ALA A 97 -10.55 -17.79 5.67
CA ALA A 97 -10.21 -19.19 5.91
C ALA A 97 -9.37 -19.34 7.18
N ALA A 98 -9.58 -20.43 7.89
CA ALA A 98 -8.64 -20.94 8.89
C ALA A 98 -7.82 -22.08 8.30
N ILE A 99 -6.53 -22.09 8.62
CA ILE A 99 -5.53 -22.98 8.04
C ILE A 99 -4.71 -23.59 9.18
N ASP A 100 -4.45 -24.90 9.10
CA ASP A 100 -3.50 -25.57 9.97
C ASP A 100 -2.07 -25.05 9.68
N PRO A 101 -1.35 -24.51 10.68
CA PRO A 101 -0.02 -23.92 10.48
C PRO A 101 1.08 -24.95 10.18
N GLU A 102 0.86 -26.22 10.46
CA GLU A 102 1.85 -27.27 10.23
C GLU A 102 1.73 -27.87 8.82
N THR A 103 0.49 -28.08 8.34
CA THR A 103 0.19 -28.82 7.12
C THR A 103 -0.30 -27.95 5.96
N GLY A 104 -0.83 -26.76 6.24
CA GLY A 104 -1.53 -25.93 5.27
C GLY A 104 -2.96 -26.42 4.96
N GLU A 105 -3.49 -27.38 5.71
CA GLU A 105 -4.87 -27.87 5.56
C GLU A 105 -5.89 -26.78 5.90
N THR A 106 -6.96 -26.67 5.12
CA THR A 106 -8.05 -25.73 5.41
C THR A 106 -8.95 -26.31 6.50
N LEU A 107 -9.04 -25.64 7.65
CA LEU A 107 -9.87 -26.05 8.78
C LEU A 107 -11.33 -25.64 8.59
N TRP A 108 -11.55 -24.40 8.14
CA TRP A 108 -12.87 -23.91 7.76
C TRP A 108 -12.76 -22.77 6.74
N VAL A 109 -13.86 -22.52 6.03
CA VAL A 109 -14.01 -21.42 5.08
C VAL A 109 -15.29 -20.66 5.40
N PHE A 110 -15.17 -19.34 5.51
CA PHE A 110 -16.30 -18.41 5.53
C PHE A 110 -16.48 -17.82 4.13
N THR A 111 -17.69 -17.90 3.60
CA THR A 111 -18.10 -17.15 2.40
C THR A 111 -19.21 -16.20 2.79
N PRO A 112 -19.07 -14.89 2.53
CA PRO A 112 -20.12 -13.94 2.84
C PRO A 112 -21.36 -14.17 1.98
N GLU A 113 -22.55 -13.92 2.52
CA GLU A 113 -23.82 -14.00 1.79
C GLU A 113 -24.60 -12.67 1.88
N PRO A 114 -24.98 -12.05 0.74
CA PRO A 114 -24.57 -12.44 -0.62
C PRO A 114 -23.04 -12.30 -0.77
N LYS A 115 -22.47 -13.03 -1.75
CA LYS A 115 -21.02 -13.05 -2.00
C LYS A 115 -20.43 -11.65 -2.21
N GLU A 116 -21.19 -10.78 -2.86
CA GLU A 116 -20.89 -9.35 -3.03
C GLU A 116 -22.22 -8.58 -2.97
N ILE A 117 -22.24 -7.43 -2.29
CA ILE A 117 -23.46 -6.61 -2.16
C ILE A 117 -23.67 -5.64 -3.34
N GLN A 118 -22.62 -5.29 -4.12
CA GLN A 118 -22.71 -4.60 -5.42
C GLN A 118 -21.32 -4.36 -6.03
N GLY A 119 -21.27 -4.30 -7.37
CA GLY A 119 -20.03 -4.32 -8.16
C GLY A 119 -19.15 -3.08 -8.06
N ARG A 120 -18.03 -3.20 -7.35
CA ARG A 120 -16.82 -2.42 -7.66
C ARG A 120 -16.20 -3.01 -8.93
N GLY A 121 -16.89 -2.79 -10.04
CA GLY A 121 -16.60 -3.35 -11.35
C GLY A 121 -15.14 -3.21 -11.74
N GLY A 122 -14.44 -4.34 -11.81
CA GLY A 122 -13.25 -4.47 -12.65
C GLY A 122 -11.88 -4.28 -12.01
N VAL A 123 -11.73 -4.33 -10.68
CA VAL A 123 -10.43 -4.62 -10.07
C VAL A 123 -10.58 -5.87 -9.21
N PRO A 124 -9.90 -7.01 -9.50
CA PRO A 124 -9.75 -8.07 -8.53
C PRO A 124 -8.94 -7.47 -7.37
N ALA A 125 -9.64 -6.85 -6.42
CA ALA A 125 -9.03 -6.12 -5.34
C ALA A 125 -9.01 -7.06 -4.15
N SER A 126 -7.84 -7.59 -3.83
CA SER A 126 -7.68 -8.39 -2.62
C SER A 126 -7.60 -7.50 -1.39
N GLY A 127 -8.30 -7.93 -0.33
CA GLY A 127 -8.11 -7.43 1.01
C GLY A 127 -6.72 -7.80 1.53
N ARG A 128 -6.12 -6.94 2.36
CA ARG A 128 -4.80 -7.14 2.95
C ARG A 128 -4.81 -8.03 4.19
N GLY A 129 -5.97 -8.40 4.74
CA GLY A 129 -6.06 -9.34 5.85
C GLY A 129 -7.32 -9.16 6.69
N LEU A 130 -7.28 -9.74 7.88
CA LEU A 130 -8.33 -9.70 8.90
C LEU A 130 -7.82 -8.96 10.15
N ALA A 131 -8.74 -8.58 11.03
CA ALA A 131 -8.42 -8.17 12.40
C ALA A 131 -8.90 -9.25 13.39
N TYR A 132 -8.26 -9.37 14.55
CA TYR A 132 -8.60 -10.35 15.58
C TYR A 132 -8.95 -9.69 16.91
N TRP A 133 -9.88 -10.30 17.65
CA TRP A 133 -10.24 -9.90 19.02
C TRP A 133 -10.55 -11.12 19.90
N THR A 134 -10.23 -11.03 21.18
CA THR A 134 -10.59 -12.03 22.20
C THR A 134 -10.79 -11.41 23.58
N ASP A 135 -11.73 -11.96 24.35
CA ASP A 135 -11.88 -11.72 25.80
C ASP A 135 -11.40 -12.92 26.64
N GLY A 136 -10.65 -13.84 26.02
CA GLY A 136 -10.21 -15.11 26.60
C GLY A 136 -11.25 -16.24 26.49
N LYS A 137 -12.53 -15.92 26.24
CA LYS A 137 -13.62 -16.91 26.07
C LYS A 137 -14.13 -16.96 24.64
N ASN A 138 -14.31 -15.79 24.04
CA ASN A 138 -14.79 -15.57 22.69
C ASN A 138 -13.64 -15.12 21.81
N LYS A 139 -13.60 -15.60 20.56
CA LYS A 139 -12.57 -15.26 19.58
C LYS A 139 -13.25 -14.82 18.30
N ARG A 140 -12.92 -13.63 17.81
CA ARG A 140 -13.57 -13.02 16.65
C ARG A 140 -12.56 -12.58 15.62
N LEU A 141 -12.91 -12.76 14.36
CA LEU A 141 -12.25 -12.16 13.22
C LEU A 141 -13.16 -11.06 12.66
N PHE A 142 -12.58 -9.91 12.32
CA PHE A 142 -13.28 -8.85 11.61
C PHE A 142 -12.76 -8.74 10.18
N HIS A 143 -13.67 -8.78 9.23
CA HIS A 143 -13.39 -8.53 7.82
C HIS A 143 -13.97 -7.18 7.41
N ASN A 144 -13.09 -6.22 7.11
CA ASN A 144 -13.44 -4.96 6.44
C ASN A 144 -13.34 -5.19 4.92
N THR A 145 -14.47 -5.30 4.25
CA THR A 145 -14.55 -5.75 2.85
C THR A 145 -14.53 -4.57 1.87
N LEU A 146 -14.20 -4.86 0.60
CA LEU A 146 -14.21 -3.85 -0.46
C LEU A 146 -15.61 -3.48 -0.95
N ASP A 147 -16.61 -4.29 -0.63
CA ASP A 147 -18.02 -4.00 -0.89
C ASP A 147 -18.72 -3.29 0.28
N GLY A 148 -17.94 -2.81 1.26
CA GLY A 148 -18.43 -1.90 2.29
C GLY A 148 -19.11 -2.59 3.46
N ARG A 149 -18.74 -3.82 3.77
CA ARG A 149 -19.17 -4.53 4.97
C ARG A 149 -18.07 -4.60 6.01
N LEU A 150 -18.47 -4.47 7.26
CA LEU A 150 -17.71 -4.97 8.39
C LEU A 150 -18.40 -6.22 8.92
N ILE A 151 -17.74 -7.37 8.79
CA ILE A 151 -18.29 -8.68 9.13
C ILE A 151 -17.56 -9.23 10.35
N SER A 152 -18.30 -9.73 11.33
CA SER A 152 -17.76 -10.45 12.49
C SER A 152 -17.92 -11.96 12.31
N ILE A 153 -16.82 -12.71 12.44
CA ILE A 153 -16.76 -14.16 12.24
C ILE A 153 -16.22 -14.80 13.52
N ASP A 154 -16.88 -15.84 14.03
CA ASP A 154 -16.34 -16.65 15.12
C ASP A 154 -15.10 -17.42 14.62
N ALA A 155 -13.95 -17.17 15.25
CA ALA A 155 -12.66 -17.67 14.77
C ALA A 155 -12.52 -19.21 14.90
N ARG A 156 -13.33 -19.85 15.74
CA ARG A 156 -13.30 -21.30 15.96
C ARG A 156 -14.09 -22.05 14.91
N THR A 157 -15.23 -21.49 14.50
CA THR A 157 -16.22 -22.18 13.68
C THR A 157 -16.32 -21.65 12.25
N GLY A 158 -15.80 -20.46 11.97
CA GLY A 158 -15.95 -19.80 10.66
C GLY A 158 -17.35 -19.29 10.37
N LYS A 159 -18.25 -19.31 11.37
CA LYS A 159 -19.63 -18.80 11.23
C LYS A 159 -19.69 -17.33 11.56
N VAL A 160 -20.60 -16.61 10.91
CA VAL A 160 -20.87 -15.20 11.25
C VAL A 160 -21.37 -15.09 12.69
N ASP A 161 -21.04 -14.00 13.40
CA ASP A 161 -21.61 -13.71 14.72
C ASP A 161 -22.98 -13.04 14.55
N PRO A 162 -24.11 -13.72 14.77
CA PRO A 162 -25.43 -13.16 14.50
C PRO A 162 -25.78 -11.96 15.38
N LYS A 163 -25.06 -11.71 16.47
CA LYS A 163 -25.29 -10.58 17.38
C LYS A 163 -24.57 -9.30 16.99
N PHE A 164 -23.72 -9.35 15.95
CA PHE A 164 -22.96 -8.20 15.48
C PHE A 164 -23.70 -7.49 14.34
N GLY A 165 -24.03 -6.20 14.50
CA GLY A 165 -24.79 -5.45 13.51
C GLY A 165 -26.11 -6.14 13.16
N VAL A 166 -26.40 -6.26 11.87
CA VAL A 166 -27.54 -7.03 11.34
C VAL A 166 -27.03 -8.37 10.81
N ASN A 167 -27.38 -9.47 11.47
CA ASN A 167 -26.97 -10.84 11.11
C ASN A 167 -25.46 -10.99 10.91
N GLY A 168 -24.67 -10.32 11.73
CA GLY A 168 -23.21 -10.39 11.72
C GLY A 168 -22.49 -9.39 10.84
N THR A 169 -23.22 -8.43 10.26
CA THR A 169 -22.69 -7.43 9.35
C THR A 169 -23.11 -6.01 9.73
N VAL A 170 -22.18 -5.07 9.62
CA VAL A 170 -22.46 -3.63 9.58
C VAL A 170 -22.21 -3.13 8.16
N LEU A 171 -23.16 -2.39 7.58
CA LEU A 171 -23.01 -1.74 6.28
C LEU A 171 -22.34 -0.38 6.44
N LEU A 172 -21.12 -0.25 5.95
CA LEU A 172 -20.27 0.92 6.19
C LEU A 172 -20.69 2.17 5.41
N LYS A 173 -21.54 2.05 4.39
CA LYS A 173 -22.14 3.23 3.76
C LYS A 173 -23.18 3.92 4.67
N GLU A 174 -23.79 3.17 5.58
CA GLU A 174 -24.87 3.69 6.42
C GLU A 174 -24.32 4.64 7.48
N GLN A 175 -25.05 5.73 7.70
CA GLN A 175 -24.73 6.76 8.71
C GLN A 175 -23.31 7.34 8.54
N LEU A 176 -22.69 7.23 7.36
CA LEU A 176 -21.40 7.85 7.08
C LEU A 176 -21.55 9.35 6.85
N THR A 177 -22.61 9.76 6.14
CA THR A 177 -23.00 11.16 5.93
C THR A 177 -24.53 11.26 5.90
N ASP A 178 -25.07 12.48 5.99
CA ASP A 178 -26.50 12.74 5.80
C ASP A 178 -26.95 12.68 4.32
N ARG A 179 -25.98 12.68 3.39
CA ARG A 179 -26.24 12.55 1.96
C ARG A 179 -26.25 11.09 1.52
N PRO A 180 -26.91 10.76 0.40
CA PRO A 180 -26.79 9.44 -0.20
C PRO A 180 -25.33 9.08 -0.46
N VAL A 181 -24.88 7.98 0.14
CA VAL A 181 -23.53 7.47 -0.02
C VAL A 181 -23.56 6.37 -1.09
N PRO A 182 -22.87 6.54 -2.24
CA PRO A 182 -22.58 5.43 -3.14
C PRO A 182 -21.79 4.32 -2.41
N MET A 183 -21.37 3.30 -3.13
CA MET A 183 -20.59 2.23 -2.50
C MET A 183 -19.26 2.74 -1.96
N VAL A 184 -18.92 2.33 -0.74
CA VAL A 184 -17.62 2.51 -0.09
C VAL A 184 -17.04 1.14 0.24
N GLY A 185 -15.74 1.06 0.51
CA GLY A 185 -15.12 -0.17 1.00
C GLY A 185 -13.68 0.03 1.42
N SER A 186 -12.99 -1.02 1.84
CA SER A 186 -11.58 -0.93 2.21
C SER A 186 -10.80 -2.13 1.70
N SER A 187 -9.58 -1.87 1.21
CA SER A 187 -8.61 -2.94 0.91
C SER A 187 -7.77 -3.33 2.12
N SER A 188 -7.85 -2.59 3.23
CA SER A 188 -7.06 -2.81 4.44
C SER A 188 -7.93 -3.35 5.57
N PRO A 189 -7.36 -4.20 6.45
CA PRO A 189 -8.07 -4.65 7.63
C PRO A 189 -8.39 -3.47 8.56
N ALA A 190 -9.47 -3.62 9.33
CA ALA A 190 -9.70 -2.79 10.51
C ALA A 190 -8.60 -3.02 11.55
N ILE A 191 -8.55 -2.19 12.60
CA ILE A 191 -7.70 -2.44 13.77
C ILE A 191 -8.56 -2.54 15.02
N VAL A 192 -8.20 -3.45 15.93
CA VAL A 192 -8.88 -3.64 17.21
C VAL A 192 -8.01 -3.05 18.32
N VAL A 193 -8.60 -2.20 19.15
CA VAL A 193 -7.95 -1.61 20.33
C VAL A 193 -8.87 -1.77 21.53
N GLY A 194 -8.51 -2.65 22.46
CA GLY A 194 -9.40 -3.08 23.53
C GLY A 194 -10.68 -3.71 22.95
N ASP A 195 -11.83 -3.15 23.31
CA ASP A 195 -13.16 -3.62 22.87
C ASP A 195 -13.75 -2.81 21.69
N VAL A 196 -12.90 -2.06 20.98
CA VAL A 196 -13.31 -1.24 19.82
C VAL A 196 -12.63 -1.75 18.56
N VAL A 197 -13.43 -2.01 17.52
CA VAL A 197 -12.93 -2.17 16.15
C VAL A 197 -13.02 -0.81 15.45
N VAL A 198 -11.85 -0.26 15.10
CA VAL A 198 -11.70 1.01 14.38
C VAL A 198 -11.63 0.72 12.90
N VAL A 199 -12.52 1.35 12.13
CA VAL A 199 -12.83 1.00 10.76
C VAL A 199 -12.72 2.22 9.86
N GLN A 200 -11.95 2.02 8.80
CA GLN A 200 -11.74 2.95 7.70
C GLN A 200 -12.58 2.56 6.48
N VAL A 201 -12.93 3.57 5.68
CA VAL A 201 -13.58 3.40 4.38
C VAL A 201 -12.90 4.26 3.32
N VAL A 202 -12.96 3.77 2.09
CA VAL A 202 -12.53 4.47 0.88
C VAL A 202 -13.71 4.48 -0.06
N SER A 203 -14.10 5.67 -0.49
CA SER A 203 -15.21 5.87 -1.41
C SER A 203 -14.77 5.66 -2.85
N GLU A 204 -14.02 6.61 -3.39
CA GLU A 204 -13.71 6.69 -4.81
C GLU A 204 -12.24 7.03 -5.04
N VAL A 205 -11.57 6.28 -5.92
CA VAL A 205 -10.17 6.56 -6.28
C VAL A 205 -10.08 7.85 -7.11
N THR A 206 -11.14 8.16 -7.86
CA THR A 206 -11.26 9.37 -8.68
C THR A 206 -12.70 9.83 -8.67
N ALA A 207 -13.00 10.86 -7.88
CA ALA A 207 -14.32 11.47 -7.90
C ALA A 207 -14.59 12.12 -9.26
N VAL A 208 -15.77 11.86 -9.83
CA VAL A 208 -16.16 12.47 -11.12
C VAL A 208 -16.44 13.96 -10.94
N ASN A 209 -17.00 14.37 -9.80
CA ASN A 209 -17.34 15.75 -9.48
C ASN A 209 -16.67 16.15 -8.16
N LYS A 210 -16.68 17.46 -7.86
CA LYS A 210 -16.15 17.99 -6.59
C LYS A 210 -16.91 17.46 -5.38
N GLU A 211 -18.19 17.11 -5.54
CA GLU A 211 -19.00 16.41 -4.55
C GLU A 211 -18.56 14.94 -4.47
N ALA A 212 -17.72 14.63 -3.49
CA ALA A 212 -17.20 13.28 -3.24
C ALA A 212 -17.56 12.82 -1.82
N VAL A 213 -17.61 11.50 -1.63
CA VAL A 213 -17.91 10.93 -0.31
C VAL A 213 -16.67 11.00 0.60
N PRO A 214 -16.78 11.50 1.84
CA PRO A 214 -15.68 11.55 2.78
C PRO A 214 -15.34 10.17 3.37
N GLY A 215 -14.06 9.98 3.68
CA GLY A 215 -13.50 8.75 4.25
C GLY A 215 -13.49 8.72 5.79
N HIS A 216 -14.53 9.24 6.45
CA HIS A 216 -14.56 9.36 7.92
C HIS A 216 -14.32 8.03 8.64
N ILE A 217 -13.60 8.10 9.77
CA ILE A 217 -13.19 6.93 10.56
C ILE A 217 -14.21 6.68 11.67
N ARG A 218 -14.53 5.41 11.93
CA ARG A 218 -15.55 5.03 12.93
C ARG A 218 -15.06 3.94 13.85
N GLY A 219 -15.48 4.02 15.12
CA GLY A 219 -15.30 2.96 16.10
C GLY A 219 -16.60 2.21 16.33
N TYR A 220 -16.53 0.88 16.34
CA TYR A 220 -17.66 0.01 16.65
C TYR A 220 -17.33 -0.88 17.84
N ASP A 221 -18.33 -1.18 18.65
CA ASP A 221 -18.20 -2.18 19.70
C ASP A 221 -17.97 -3.57 19.06
N VAL A 222 -16.88 -4.23 19.46
CA VAL A 222 -16.48 -5.55 18.91
C VAL A 222 -17.54 -6.62 19.12
N ARG A 223 -18.42 -6.49 20.12
CA ARG A 223 -19.41 -7.51 20.48
C ARG A 223 -20.70 -7.39 19.69
N THR A 224 -21.16 -6.16 19.48
CA THR A 224 -22.50 -5.84 19.01
C THR A 224 -22.52 -5.16 17.65
N GLY A 225 -21.39 -4.64 17.17
CA GLY A 225 -21.34 -3.84 15.93
C GLY A 225 -22.05 -2.49 16.05
N LYS A 226 -22.40 -2.05 17.27
CA LYS A 226 -22.94 -0.71 17.51
C LYS A 226 -21.84 0.33 17.28
N ARG A 227 -22.13 1.36 16.48
CA ARG A 227 -21.24 2.51 16.32
C ARG A 227 -21.11 3.24 17.66
N LEU A 228 -19.88 3.39 18.14
CA LEU A 228 -19.53 4.11 19.36
C LEU A 228 -19.26 5.58 19.08
N TRP A 229 -18.57 5.87 17.98
CA TRP A 229 -18.17 7.21 17.59
C TRP A 229 -17.87 7.28 16.08
N ILE A 230 -17.85 8.52 15.57
CA ILE A 230 -17.33 8.88 14.25
C ILE A 230 -16.32 10.02 14.45
N PHE A 231 -15.19 9.93 13.75
CA PHE A 231 -14.23 11.02 13.62
C PHE A 231 -14.32 11.54 12.18
N HIS A 232 -14.78 12.78 12.04
CA HIS A 232 -14.85 13.45 10.75
C HIS A 232 -13.46 13.92 10.33
N THR A 233 -12.85 13.18 9.40
CA THR A 233 -11.56 13.53 8.81
C THR A 233 -11.60 14.78 7.93
N ILE A 234 -12.78 15.09 7.38
CA ILE A 234 -13.13 16.42 6.86
C ILE A 234 -14.05 17.04 7.92
N PRO A 235 -13.59 18.04 8.69
CA PRO A 235 -14.34 18.68 9.75
C PRO A 235 -15.69 19.22 9.27
N GLN A 236 -16.71 19.12 10.11
CA GLN A 236 -18.05 19.62 9.86
C GLN A 236 -18.31 20.86 10.73
N GLU A 237 -19.02 21.86 10.17
CA GLU A 237 -19.57 23.02 10.90
C GLU A 237 -18.63 23.72 11.90
N ASP A 238 -18.71 23.39 13.18
CA ASP A 238 -17.96 23.98 14.29
C ASP A 238 -16.77 23.12 14.77
N GLU A 239 -16.48 22.03 14.07
CA GLU A 239 -15.35 21.16 14.37
C GLU A 239 -14.01 21.80 14.03
N PHE A 240 -12.99 21.48 14.83
CA PHE A 240 -11.63 21.97 14.64
C PHE A 240 -11.11 21.69 13.23
N GLY A 241 -10.54 22.71 12.57
CA GLY A 241 -9.92 22.60 11.26
C GLY A 241 -10.86 22.95 10.11
N VAL A 242 -12.16 23.12 10.36
CA VAL A 242 -13.15 23.52 9.34
C VAL A 242 -12.80 24.85 8.65
N GLU A 243 -12.15 25.77 9.37
CA GLU A 243 -11.70 27.06 8.88
C GLU A 243 -10.60 26.95 7.81
N THR A 244 -9.91 25.81 7.75
CA THR A 244 -8.90 25.52 6.73
C THR A 244 -9.49 25.04 5.39
N TRP A 245 -10.82 24.94 5.32
CA TRP A 245 -11.57 24.64 4.10
C TRP A 245 -12.30 25.89 3.64
N GLU A 246 -11.62 26.71 2.86
CA GLU A 246 -12.17 27.96 2.38
C GLU A 246 -13.41 27.74 1.51
N ASN A 247 -14.24 28.79 1.42
CA ASN A 247 -15.48 28.80 0.64
C ASN A 247 -16.47 27.67 1.00
N GLY A 248 -16.34 27.10 2.21
CA GLY A 248 -17.18 26.00 2.68
C GLY A 248 -16.94 24.70 1.92
N SER A 249 -15.75 24.50 1.34
CA SER A 249 -15.41 23.33 0.52
C SER A 249 -15.53 22.00 1.26
N TRP A 250 -15.37 21.99 2.59
CA TRP A 250 -15.67 20.84 3.47
C TRP A 250 -17.07 20.27 3.26
N LYS A 251 -18.03 21.08 2.80
CA LYS A 251 -19.41 20.65 2.54
C LYS A 251 -19.53 19.77 1.31
N TYR A 252 -18.54 19.62 0.45
CA TYR A 252 -18.68 18.75 -0.72
C TYR A 252 -17.46 17.91 -1.03
N SER A 253 -16.27 18.31 -0.56
CA SER A 253 -15.06 17.51 -0.74
C SER A 253 -15.20 16.14 -0.06
N GLY A 254 -14.51 15.15 -0.65
CA GLY A 254 -14.49 13.78 -0.17
C GLY A 254 -13.07 13.21 -0.08
N ASN A 255 -12.96 11.89 -0.09
CA ASN A 255 -11.75 11.16 0.30
C ASN A 255 -11.31 11.59 1.71
N THR A 256 -10.04 11.90 1.92
CA THR A 256 -9.52 12.21 3.27
C THR A 256 -9.79 11.07 4.26
N GLY A 257 -9.82 9.81 3.79
CA GLY A 257 -9.92 8.63 4.62
C GLY A 257 -8.56 8.01 4.92
N VAL A 258 -8.57 6.71 5.19
CA VAL A 258 -7.37 5.90 5.35
C VAL A 258 -7.51 4.71 4.41
N TRP A 259 -6.94 4.77 3.20
CA TRP A 259 -6.96 3.61 2.29
C TRP A 259 -5.93 2.53 2.65
N THR A 260 -5.02 2.87 3.55
CA THR A 260 -3.89 2.06 4.01
C THR A 260 -4.25 1.38 5.35
N THR A 261 -3.24 0.95 6.11
CA THR A 261 -3.41 0.29 7.41
C THR A 261 -3.19 1.32 8.53
N MET A 262 -3.89 1.16 9.64
CA MET A 262 -3.70 1.95 10.87
C MET A 262 -2.77 1.20 11.83
N SER A 263 -2.18 1.89 12.80
CA SER A 263 -1.49 1.29 13.93
C SER A 263 -2.09 1.75 15.25
N ALA A 264 -1.76 1.07 16.34
CA ALA A 264 -2.26 1.38 17.66
C ALA A 264 -1.23 1.10 18.76
N ASP A 265 -1.38 1.82 19.86
CA ASP A 265 -0.72 1.52 21.14
C ASP A 265 -1.81 1.06 22.13
N PRO A 266 -1.98 -0.25 22.33
CA PRO A 266 -2.99 -0.78 23.25
C PRO A 266 -2.78 -0.38 24.72
N GLU A 267 -1.54 -0.07 25.14
CA GLU A 267 -1.26 0.39 26.51
C GLU A 267 -1.83 1.79 26.75
N LEU A 268 -1.72 2.66 25.73
CA LEU A 268 -2.27 4.02 25.77
C LEU A 268 -3.76 4.07 25.39
N GLY A 269 -4.26 3.04 24.71
CA GLY A 269 -5.59 3.04 24.11
C GLY A 269 -5.69 3.96 22.89
N TYR A 270 -4.57 4.24 22.21
CA TYR A 270 -4.49 5.17 21.08
C TYR A 270 -4.44 4.44 19.74
N VAL A 271 -5.05 5.05 18.72
CA VAL A 271 -4.97 4.63 17.31
C VAL A 271 -4.39 5.78 16.47
N TYR A 272 -3.54 5.44 15.50
CA TYR A 272 -2.82 6.37 14.64
C TYR A 272 -3.26 6.20 13.19
N LEU A 273 -3.73 7.30 12.59
CA LEU A 273 -4.39 7.35 11.30
C LEU A 273 -3.48 8.06 10.28
N PRO A 274 -2.97 7.37 9.25
CA PRO A 274 -2.34 7.99 8.10
C PRO A 274 -3.43 8.48 7.11
N VAL A 275 -3.87 9.73 7.26
CA VAL A 275 -5.01 10.29 6.52
C VAL A 275 -4.61 10.71 5.12
N GLU A 276 -5.40 10.32 4.12
CA GLU A 276 -5.12 10.49 2.70
C GLU A 276 -5.45 11.89 2.15
N THR A 277 -5.11 12.11 0.87
CA THR A 277 -5.38 13.35 0.11
C THR A 277 -6.88 13.53 -0.17
N PRO A 278 -7.41 14.77 -0.22
CA PRO A 278 -8.81 15.01 -0.57
C PRO A 278 -9.03 14.98 -2.07
N SER A 279 -10.25 14.67 -2.50
CA SER A 279 -10.64 14.85 -3.90
C SER A 279 -10.62 16.35 -4.27
N HIS A 280 -9.98 16.80 -5.34
CA HIS A 280 -9.21 16.07 -6.36
C HIS A 280 -7.70 16.06 -6.05
N ASP A 281 -7.00 14.95 -6.29
CA ASP A 281 -5.63 14.73 -5.79
C ASP A 281 -4.54 15.60 -6.46
N PHE A 282 -4.83 16.15 -7.65
CA PHE A 282 -3.87 16.94 -8.46
C PHE A 282 -4.30 18.39 -8.72
N TYR A 283 -5.47 18.81 -8.21
CA TYR A 283 -6.00 20.17 -8.36
C TYR A 283 -6.85 20.53 -7.14
N GLY A 284 -6.46 21.60 -6.44
CA GLY A 284 -7.02 22.07 -5.19
C GLY A 284 -7.88 23.33 -5.32
N GLY A 285 -8.04 23.92 -6.51
CA GLY A 285 -8.75 25.20 -6.69
C GLY A 285 -10.22 25.23 -6.27
N HIS A 286 -10.86 24.06 -6.12
CA HIS A 286 -12.21 23.93 -5.53
C HIS A 286 -12.21 23.65 -4.02
N ARG A 287 -11.05 23.58 -3.38
CA ARG A 287 -10.86 23.30 -1.95
C ARG A 287 -9.67 24.07 -1.40
N LEU A 288 -9.69 25.39 -1.54
CA LEU A 288 -8.60 26.25 -1.06
C LEU A 288 -8.40 26.15 0.46
N GLY A 289 -7.16 26.37 0.90
CA GLY A 289 -6.72 26.26 2.30
C GLY A 289 -6.04 24.92 2.61
N ASP A 290 -5.55 24.76 3.83
CA ASP A 290 -4.76 23.59 4.22
C ASP A 290 -5.55 22.27 4.23
N ASN A 291 -6.89 22.34 4.28
CA ASN A 291 -7.79 21.19 4.20
C ASN A 291 -7.58 20.16 5.32
N LEU A 292 -7.39 20.58 6.58
CA LEU A 292 -7.24 19.66 7.69
C LEU A 292 -8.46 18.72 7.81
N PHE A 293 -8.29 17.41 8.01
CA PHE A 293 -7.08 16.68 8.40
C PHE A 293 -6.43 15.91 7.25
N ALA A 294 -6.49 16.43 6.03
CA ALA A 294 -5.86 15.79 4.89
C ALA A 294 -4.35 15.66 5.04
N GLU A 295 -3.79 14.59 4.46
CA GLU A 295 -2.35 14.32 4.40
C GLU A 295 -1.67 14.50 5.75
N SER A 296 -2.27 13.88 6.78
CA SER A 296 -1.90 14.06 8.18
C SER A 296 -1.67 12.73 8.87
N LEU A 297 -0.86 12.76 9.92
CA LEU A 297 -0.91 11.74 10.98
C LEU A 297 -1.84 12.24 12.08
N VAL A 298 -2.95 11.54 12.29
CA VAL A 298 -3.93 11.86 13.35
C VAL A 298 -3.90 10.78 14.42
N CYS A 299 -3.81 11.17 15.69
CA CYS A 299 -3.91 10.27 16.84
C CYS A 299 -5.27 10.45 17.53
N LEU A 300 -6.00 9.36 17.72
CA LEU A 300 -7.27 9.33 18.44
C LEU A 300 -7.19 8.44 19.68
N ASP A 301 -7.95 8.80 20.71
CA ASP A 301 -8.36 7.85 21.75
C ASP A 301 -9.34 6.85 21.12
N ALA A 302 -8.96 5.58 21.05
CA ALA A 302 -9.70 4.57 20.29
C ALA A 302 -11.09 4.28 20.90
N ARG A 303 -11.28 4.53 22.20
CA ARG A 303 -12.57 4.30 22.88
C ARG A 303 -13.59 5.38 22.56
N THR A 304 -13.14 6.62 22.42
CA THR A 304 -14.02 7.79 22.31
C THR A 304 -14.02 8.44 20.94
N GLY A 305 -13.02 8.14 20.09
CA GLY A 305 -12.83 8.80 18.80
C GLY A 305 -12.30 10.23 18.91
N LYS A 306 -11.99 10.71 20.12
CA LYS A 306 -11.51 12.08 20.35
C LYS A 306 -10.07 12.22 19.86
N ARG A 307 -9.81 13.30 19.13
CA ARG A 307 -8.47 13.67 18.68
C ARG A 307 -7.58 13.99 19.88
N VAL A 308 -6.46 13.28 19.99
CA VAL A 308 -5.41 13.54 20.99
C VAL A 308 -4.45 14.59 20.43
N TRP A 309 -3.89 14.33 19.24
CA TRP A 309 -3.01 15.22 18.51
C TRP A 309 -3.07 14.91 17.02
N HIS A 310 -2.55 15.81 16.18
CA HIS A 310 -2.31 15.54 14.76
C HIS A 310 -1.10 16.34 14.26
N PHE A 311 -0.55 15.94 13.12
CA PHE A 311 0.43 16.71 12.37
C PHE A 311 0.15 16.54 10.87
N GLN A 312 0.02 17.65 10.14
CA GLN A 312 -0.17 17.64 8.69
C GLN A 312 1.20 17.64 7.98
N ILE A 313 1.45 16.65 7.12
CA ILE A 313 2.74 16.49 6.43
C ILE A 313 2.77 17.11 5.03
N VAL A 314 1.60 17.47 4.48
CA VAL A 314 1.48 18.23 3.23
C VAL A 314 0.36 19.25 3.41
N HIS A 315 0.68 20.53 3.23
CA HIS A 315 -0.30 21.62 3.22
C HIS A 315 -0.90 21.74 1.82
N HIS A 316 -2.23 21.73 1.69
CA HIS A 316 -2.92 21.90 0.41
C HIS A 316 -2.35 21.00 -0.72
N GLY A 317 -2.35 19.67 -0.55
CA GLY A 317 -1.69 18.79 -1.52
C GLY A 317 -2.36 18.72 -2.88
N VAL A 318 -1.51 18.71 -3.91
CA VAL A 318 -1.88 18.55 -5.34
C VAL A 318 -0.95 17.56 -6.07
N TRP A 319 -0.40 16.62 -5.32
CA TRP A 319 0.65 15.69 -5.79
C TRP A 319 0.32 14.22 -5.53
N ASP A 320 -0.83 13.89 -4.94
CA ASP A 320 -1.13 12.53 -4.45
C ASP A 320 0.02 12.02 -3.55
N TYR A 321 0.36 12.82 -2.53
CA TYR A 321 1.46 12.61 -1.58
C TYR A 321 0.97 12.30 -0.16
N ASP A 322 -0.16 11.61 -0.09
CA ASP A 322 -0.69 11.02 1.13
C ASP A 322 0.27 10.02 1.79
N PRO A 323 0.18 9.87 3.14
CA PRO A 323 0.94 8.86 3.85
C PRO A 323 0.46 7.45 3.47
N PRO A 324 1.33 6.59 2.90
CA PRO A 324 0.84 5.43 2.17
C PRO A 324 0.90 4.12 2.97
N ALA A 325 1.27 4.14 4.25
CA ALA A 325 1.44 2.95 5.08
C ALA A 325 1.07 3.22 6.55
N ALA A 326 0.92 2.14 7.33
CA ALA A 326 0.73 2.24 8.77
C ALA A 326 1.89 2.99 9.44
N PRO A 327 1.60 3.93 10.35
CA PRO A 327 2.63 4.53 11.21
C PRO A 327 3.28 3.43 12.06
N ILE A 328 4.60 3.44 12.17
CA ILE A 328 5.37 2.38 12.83
C ILE A 328 5.76 2.82 14.23
N LEU A 329 5.32 2.08 15.24
CA LEU A 329 5.59 2.40 16.64
C LEU A 329 6.87 1.69 17.09
N GLY A 330 7.74 2.45 17.76
CA GLY A 330 9.02 1.96 18.23
C GLY A 330 9.56 2.81 19.37
N ASP A 331 10.05 2.22 20.43
CA ASP A 331 10.77 2.95 21.47
C ASP A 331 12.21 3.17 21.02
N ILE A 332 12.68 4.41 21.08
CA ILE A 332 14.03 4.83 20.66
C ILE A 332 14.68 5.64 21.78
N THR A 333 16.00 5.77 21.75
CA THR A 333 16.75 6.62 22.66
C THR A 333 17.50 7.69 21.88
N VAL A 334 17.08 8.95 21.99
CA VAL A 334 17.71 10.08 21.32
C VAL A 334 18.34 10.97 22.37
N ASP A 335 19.63 11.26 22.26
CA ASP A 335 20.40 12.08 23.20
C ASP A 335 20.23 11.64 24.67
N GLY A 336 20.21 10.33 24.90
CA GLY A 336 20.04 9.73 26.24
C GLY A 336 18.59 9.73 26.76
N ARG A 337 17.64 10.31 26.04
CA ARG A 337 16.22 10.32 26.38
C ARG A 337 15.49 9.18 25.67
N ARG A 338 14.84 8.30 26.43
CA ARG A 338 13.91 7.29 25.88
C ARG A 338 12.62 7.96 25.42
N ILE A 339 12.21 7.67 24.19
CA ILE A 339 11.02 8.23 23.54
C ILE A 339 10.15 7.08 23.04
N LYS A 340 8.86 7.12 23.36
CA LYS A 340 7.84 6.28 22.76
C LYS A 340 7.54 6.84 21.36
N SER A 341 8.26 6.40 20.32
CA SER A 341 8.14 7.02 18.99
C SER A 341 7.05 6.40 18.12
N VAL A 342 6.54 7.20 17.18
CA VAL A 342 5.78 6.78 16.00
C VAL A 342 6.46 7.40 14.78
N THR A 343 6.72 6.58 13.76
CA THR A 343 7.34 6.99 12.50
C THR A 343 6.38 6.82 11.34
N LEU A 344 6.20 7.87 10.57
CA LEU A 344 5.43 7.87 9.33
C LEU A 344 6.39 7.91 8.14
N VAL A 345 6.42 6.83 7.36
CA VAL A 345 7.09 6.81 6.04
C VAL A 345 6.15 7.41 5.00
N THR A 346 6.69 8.05 3.97
CA THR A 346 5.89 8.89 3.05
C THR A 346 6.16 8.57 1.58
N LYS A 347 5.23 8.95 0.70
CA LYS A 347 5.42 8.82 -0.76
C LYS A 347 6.59 9.68 -1.25
N GLN A 348 6.84 10.80 -0.58
CA GLN A 348 7.89 11.80 -0.77
C GLN A 348 9.29 11.28 -0.49
N ALA A 349 9.41 10.05 0.01
CA ALA A 349 10.65 9.47 0.45
C ALA A 349 11.30 10.09 1.70
N MET A 350 10.47 10.62 2.59
CA MET A 350 10.85 11.17 3.90
C MET A 350 10.23 10.36 5.04
N SER A 351 10.82 10.46 6.23
CA SER A 351 10.26 9.92 7.48
C SER A 351 9.96 11.04 8.46
N PHE A 352 8.72 11.11 8.95
CA PHE A 352 8.32 12.01 10.03
C PHE A 352 8.24 11.22 11.33
N VAL A 353 8.91 11.71 12.38
CA VAL A 353 9.06 10.96 13.64
C VAL A 353 8.60 11.81 14.81
N PHE A 354 7.65 11.27 15.58
CA PHE A 354 7.02 11.97 16.70
C PHE A 354 7.08 11.13 17.96
N ASP A 355 7.07 11.78 19.13
CA ASP A 355 6.62 11.15 20.36
C ASP A 355 5.14 10.80 20.21
N ARG A 356 4.82 9.51 20.25
CA ARG A 356 3.47 9.01 19.93
C ARG A 356 2.41 9.38 20.98
N VAL A 357 2.84 9.75 22.19
CA VAL A 357 1.92 10.20 23.25
C VAL A 357 1.50 11.64 22.98
N THR A 358 2.45 12.49 22.57
CA THR A 358 2.25 13.95 22.55
C THR A 358 2.15 14.57 21.17
N GLY A 359 2.56 13.86 20.11
CA GLY A 359 2.65 14.39 18.74
C GLY A 359 3.83 15.34 18.52
N LYS A 360 4.70 15.53 19.53
CA LYS A 360 5.88 16.40 19.38
C LYS A 360 6.90 15.75 18.45
N PRO A 361 7.45 16.48 17.45
CA PRO A 361 8.52 15.96 16.62
C PRO A 361 9.73 15.54 17.47
N VAL A 362 10.33 14.40 17.13
CA VAL A 362 11.57 13.93 17.77
C VAL A 362 12.76 14.77 17.32
N TRP A 363 12.80 15.11 16.03
CA TRP A 363 13.76 16.03 15.44
C TRP A 363 13.01 17.22 14.80
N PRO A 364 13.69 18.37 14.60
CA PRO A 364 13.07 19.53 13.97
C PRO A 364 12.44 19.20 12.62
N ILE A 365 11.29 19.82 12.35
CA ILE A 365 10.63 19.85 11.05
C ILE A 365 10.61 21.32 10.62
N GLU A 366 11.15 21.61 9.45
CA GLU A 366 11.30 22.97 8.93
C GLU A 366 10.22 23.26 7.90
N GLU A 367 9.56 24.41 8.03
CA GLU A 367 8.76 24.97 6.94
C GLU A 367 9.69 25.57 5.89
N ARG A 368 9.65 25.04 4.67
CA ARG A 368 10.47 25.53 3.57
C ARG A 368 9.59 26.03 2.44
N SER A 369 9.96 27.17 1.84
CA SER A 369 9.27 27.70 0.68
C SER A 369 9.33 26.72 -0.50
N VAL A 370 8.21 26.55 -1.17
CA VAL A 370 8.08 25.65 -2.33
C VAL A 370 7.57 26.41 -3.57
N PRO A 371 7.84 25.91 -4.80
CA PRO A 371 7.31 26.52 -6.01
C PRO A 371 5.78 26.62 -5.98
N GLN A 372 5.26 27.71 -6.55
CA GLN A 372 3.83 28.02 -6.55
C GLN A 372 3.19 27.70 -7.90
N SER A 373 1.89 27.37 -7.88
CA SER A 373 1.12 27.00 -9.07
C SER A 373 0.80 28.22 -9.95
N ASP A 374 0.84 28.02 -11.26
CA ASP A 374 0.34 28.97 -12.27
C ASP A 374 -1.02 28.54 -12.87
N VAL A 375 -1.59 27.44 -12.36
CA VAL A 375 -2.88 26.93 -12.81
C VAL A 375 -4.00 27.87 -12.33
N PRO A 376 -4.82 28.43 -13.23
CA PRO A 376 -5.90 29.32 -12.82
C PRO A 376 -6.84 28.72 -11.78
N GLY A 377 -7.15 29.47 -10.73
CA GLY A 377 -8.00 29.01 -9.62
C GLY A 377 -7.27 28.24 -8.52
N GLU A 378 -6.03 27.80 -8.77
CA GLU A 378 -5.20 27.09 -7.80
C GLU A 378 -4.43 28.05 -6.91
N ARG A 379 -4.33 27.74 -5.61
CA ARG A 379 -3.44 28.47 -4.70
C ARG A 379 -2.85 27.50 -3.68
N LEU A 380 -1.56 27.21 -3.84
CA LEU A 380 -0.82 26.34 -2.95
C LEU A 380 -0.46 27.05 -1.63
N SER A 381 -0.10 26.25 -0.63
CA SER A 381 0.57 26.77 0.55
C SER A 381 1.95 27.36 0.17
N PRO A 382 2.37 28.49 0.78
CA PRO A 382 3.70 29.07 0.54
C PRO A 382 4.86 28.16 0.97
N THR A 383 4.64 27.30 1.97
CA THR A 383 5.65 26.40 2.54
C THR A 383 5.14 24.97 2.65
N GLN A 384 6.08 24.04 2.79
CA GLN A 384 5.79 22.64 3.14
C GLN A 384 6.70 22.19 4.29
N PRO A 385 6.29 21.21 5.10
CA PRO A 385 7.11 20.64 6.16
C PRO A 385 8.22 19.74 5.61
N PHE A 386 9.46 19.91 6.07
CA PHE A 386 10.61 19.05 5.77
C PHE A 386 11.24 18.54 7.08
N PRO A 387 11.19 17.22 7.37
CA PRO A 387 11.87 16.67 8.54
C PRO A 387 13.39 16.77 8.34
N THR A 388 14.10 17.17 9.39
CA THR A 388 15.57 17.26 9.37
C THR A 388 16.25 15.90 9.54
N LYS A 389 15.59 14.98 10.25
CA LYS A 389 16.04 13.61 10.47
C LYS A 389 14.87 12.61 10.54
N PRO A 390 15.09 11.36 10.13
CA PRO A 390 16.22 10.90 9.31
C PRO A 390 16.31 11.65 7.96
N ALA A 391 17.46 11.59 7.29
CA ALA A 391 17.57 12.12 5.94
C ALA A 391 16.57 11.41 4.99
N PRO A 392 16.17 12.05 3.87
CA PRO A 392 15.36 11.39 2.86
C PRO A 392 16.05 10.14 2.33
N TYR A 393 15.29 9.06 2.16
CA TYR A 393 15.83 7.80 1.64
C TYR A 393 15.91 7.77 0.11
N GLU A 394 15.33 8.74 -0.59
CA GLU A 394 15.57 9.02 -2.01
C GLU A 394 15.93 10.48 -2.24
N ARG A 395 16.51 10.79 -3.40
CA ARG A 395 16.66 12.17 -3.84
C ARG A 395 15.29 12.80 -4.10
N LEU A 396 15.17 14.07 -3.73
CA LEU A 396 13.92 14.82 -3.77
C LEU A 396 13.93 15.83 -4.92
N GLY A 397 12.86 15.86 -5.70
CA GLY A 397 12.73 16.71 -6.89
C GLY A 397 13.49 16.16 -8.10
N TYR A 398 13.52 16.96 -9.17
CA TYR A 398 14.30 16.67 -10.37
C TYR A 398 15.75 17.12 -10.18
N HIS A 399 16.69 16.23 -10.48
CA HIS A 399 18.10 16.57 -10.68
C HIS A 399 18.55 16.04 -12.03
N GLU A 400 19.17 16.89 -12.84
CA GLU A 400 19.65 16.48 -14.15
C GLU A 400 20.71 15.37 -14.04
N ASP A 401 21.53 15.42 -12.98
CA ASP A 401 22.50 14.38 -12.65
C ASP A 401 21.84 13.03 -12.34
N ASP A 402 20.54 12.96 -12.06
CA ASP A 402 19.89 11.67 -11.82
C ASP A 402 19.55 10.93 -13.13
N LEU A 403 19.61 11.59 -14.30
CA LEU A 403 19.34 10.93 -15.59
C LEU A 403 20.45 9.94 -15.97
N ILE A 404 20.09 8.87 -16.68
CA ILE A 404 21.08 7.88 -17.12
C ILE A 404 22.18 8.48 -17.99
N ASP A 405 23.39 7.94 -17.84
CA ASP A 405 24.59 8.37 -18.56
C ASP A 405 25.49 7.19 -18.96
N PHE A 406 24.92 5.98 -19.11
CA PHE A 406 25.66 4.78 -19.52
C PHE A 406 26.46 5.00 -20.82
N THR A 407 25.95 5.83 -21.73
CA THR A 407 26.66 6.37 -22.90
C THR A 407 26.31 7.84 -23.12
N PRO A 408 27.16 8.63 -23.81
CA PRO A 408 26.83 10.02 -24.16
C PRO A 408 25.52 10.15 -24.97
N GLN A 409 25.21 9.17 -25.82
CA GLN A 409 24.00 9.14 -26.64
C GLN A 409 22.76 8.94 -25.77
N LEU A 410 22.78 7.94 -24.88
CA LEU A 410 21.67 7.70 -23.94
C LEU A 410 21.46 8.90 -23.00
N ARG A 411 22.54 9.55 -22.58
CA ARG A 411 22.48 10.80 -21.79
C ARG A 411 21.76 11.90 -22.56
N SER A 412 22.15 12.15 -23.82
CA SER A 412 21.52 13.16 -24.66
C SER A 412 20.04 12.89 -24.89
N GLU A 413 19.66 11.62 -25.11
CA GLU A 413 18.26 11.23 -25.28
C GLU A 413 17.45 11.40 -23.97
N ALA A 414 18.03 11.05 -22.82
CA ALA A 414 17.39 11.26 -21.53
C ALA A 414 17.17 12.75 -21.23
N LEU A 415 18.13 13.62 -21.58
CA LEU A 415 17.97 15.08 -21.50
C LEU A 415 16.85 15.59 -22.41
N ALA A 416 16.77 15.09 -23.64
CA ALA A 416 15.70 15.43 -24.58
C ALA A 416 14.32 14.91 -24.14
N ILE A 417 14.25 13.82 -23.38
CA ILE A 417 13.02 13.35 -22.75
C ILE A 417 12.64 14.29 -21.61
N ALA A 418 13.58 14.59 -20.72
CA ALA A 418 13.35 15.44 -19.55
C ALA A 418 12.92 16.88 -19.93
N SER A 419 13.42 17.42 -21.05
CA SER A 419 13.09 18.76 -21.52
C SER A 419 11.62 18.96 -21.91
N LYS A 420 10.86 17.87 -22.10
CA LYS A 420 9.42 17.91 -22.42
C LYS A 420 8.53 18.27 -21.22
N TYR A 421 9.10 18.32 -20.02
CA TYR A 421 8.36 18.46 -18.77
C TYR A 421 8.81 19.69 -17.98
N VAL A 422 7.91 20.22 -17.14
CA VAL A 422 8.28 21.13 -16.06
C VAL A 422 9.13 20.36 -15.05
N ARG A 423 10.26 20.94 -14.67
CA ARG A 423 11.26 20.34 -13.77
C ARG A 423 11.58 21.33 -12.67
N GLY A 424 11.81 20.83 -11.47
CA GLY A 424 12.13 21.67 -10.32
C GLY A 424 12.35 20.87 -9.04
N PRO A 425 12.49 21.57 -7.90
CA PRO A 425 12.68 20.92 -6.61
C PRO A 425 11.42 20.15 -6.18
N MET A 426 11.51 19.48 -5.03
CA MET A 426 10.35 18.84 -4.37
C MET A 426 9.17 19.81 -4.27
N TYR A 427 7.95 19.31 -4.45
CA TYR A 427 6.71 20.10 -4.51
C TYR A 427 6.63 21.10 -5.67
N THR A 428 7.35 20.86 -6.77
CA THR A 428 7.02 21.55 -8.04
C THR A 428 5.56 21.22 -8.40
N PRO A 429 4.70 22.24 -8.63
CA PRO A 429 3.26 22.06 -8.77
C PRO A 429 2.90 21.29 -10.03
N THR A 430 1.75 20.61 -10.01
CA THR A 430 1.18 20.02 -11.23
C THR A 430 0.90 21.10 -12.27
N SER A 431 1.44 20.95 -13.48
CA SER A 431 1.26 21.91 -14.58
C SER A 431 0.17 21.48 -15.57
N ARG A 432 -0.35 22.44 -16.33
CA ARG A 432 -1.21 22.14 -17.49
C ARG A 432 -0.40 21.54 -18.64
N VAL A 433 -1.03 20.68 -19.44
CA VAL A 433 -0.50 20.29 -20.75
C VAL A 433 -0.65 21.48 -21.70
N ILE A 434 0.45 21.88 -22.36
CA ILE A 434 0.46 22.97 -23.35
C ILE A 434 0.91 22.36 -24.68
N GLU A 435 0.05 22.45 -25.70
CA GLU A 435 0.39 21.98 -27.05
C GLU A 435 1.64 22.72 -27.58
N GLY A 436 2.63 21.97 -28.08
CA GLY A 436 3.92 22.53 -28.47
C GLY A 436 4.81 23.02 -27.30
N GLY A 437 4.36 22.87 -26.06
CA GLY A 437 5.07 23.24 -24.84
C GLY A 437 5.28 22.06 -23.89
N THR A 438 5.03 22.27 -22.60
CA THR A 438 5.21 21.24 -21.58
C THR A 438 4.11 20.17 -21.62
N GLN A 439 4.50 18.92 -21.40
CA GLN A 439 3.60 17.76 -21.32
C GLN A 439 3.17 17.42 -19.89
N GLY A 440 3.52 18.27 -18.92
CA GLY A 440 3.26 18.04 -17.50
C GLY A 440 4.48 18.31 -16.64
N THR A 441 4.35 18.01 -15.35
CA THR A 441 5.40 18.18 -14.36
C THR A 441 6.04 16.86 -14.02
N TRP A 442 7.38 16.85 -14.00
CA TRP A 442 8.18 15.76 -13.47
C TRP A 442 8.06 15.72 -11.96
N VAL A 443 7.43 14.68 -11.43
CA VAL A 443 7.25 14.47 -10.00
C VAL A 443 8.20 13.36 -9.54
N SER A 444 9.07 13.68 -8.58
CA SER A 444 10.11 12.78 -8.07
C SER A 444 10.35 13.01 -6.56
N PRO A 445 10.19 11.97 -5.71
CA PRO A 445 9.66 10.64 -6.04
C PRO A 445 8.27 10.73 -6.67
N GLY A 446 7.95 9.86 -7.65
CA GLY A 446 6.63 9.90 -8.29
C GLY A 446 5.50 9.72 -7.28
N TYR A 447 4.28 10.15 -7.62
CA TYR A 447 3.08 10.00 -6.76
C TYR A 447 2.69 8.53 -6.51
N GLY A 448 3.21 7.59 -7.31
CA GLY A 448 3.22 6.17 -6.96
C GLY A 448 4.02 5.84 -5.69
N GLY A 449 4.77 6.80 -5.15
CA GLY A 449 5.52 6.80 -3.91
C GLY A 449 6.87 6.10 -3.99
N GLY A 450 7.88 6.70 -3.34
CA GLY A 450 9.09 6.02 -2.93
C GLY A 450 8.74 4.86 -2.00
N SER A 451 8.09 5.17 -0.88
CA SER A 451 7.35 4.20 -0.06
C SER A 451 5.88 4.12 -0.47
N ASN A 452 5.23 3.00 -0.16
CA ASN A 452 3.79 2.84 -0.37
C ASN A 452 3.22 1.84 0.67
N TRP A 453 2.04 1.24 0.42
CA TRP A 453 1.34 0.31 1.33
C TRP A 453 2.16 -0.88 1.84
N ASN A 454 3.24 -1.23 1.15
CA ASN A 454 4.22 -2.21 1.59
C ASN A 454 4.84 -1.85 2.96
N GLY A 455 5.05 -0.55 3.21
CA GLY A 455 5.57 -0.01 4.47
C GLY A 455 7.04 -0.33 4.71
N ALA A 456 7.45 -0.19 5.97
CA ALA A 456 8.80 -0.48 6.47
C ALA A 456 8.72 -1.49 7.64
N ALA A 457 9.88 -1.88 8.18
CA ALA A 457 9.99 -2.70 9.39
C ALA A 457 10.90 -2.03 10.41
N PHE A 458 10.66 -2.29 11.70
CA PHE A 458 11.42 -1.75 12.82
C PHE A 458 11.91 -2.89 13.72
N ASP A 459 13.22 -2.94 13.98
CA ASP A 459 13.86 -3.81 14.98
C ASP A 459 13.93 -3.07 16.32
N PRO A 460 13.04 -3.38 17.30
CA PRO A 460 13.01 -2.71 18.59
C PRO A 460 14.19 -3.06 19.49
N GLU A 461 14.93 -4.14 19.23
CA GLU A 461 16.11 -4.49 20.03
C GLU A 461 17.28 -3.56 19.73
N ARG A 462 17.37 -3.07 18.48
CA ARG A 462 18.47 -2.20 18.02
C ARG A 462 18.03 -0.76 17.76
N GLY A 463 16.73 -0.48 17.69
CA GLY A 463 16.21 0.79 17.20
C GLY A 463 16.49 1.01 15.71
N MET A 464 16.49 -0.06 14.91
CA MET A 464 16.81 0.00 13.47
C MET A 464 15.55 -0.04 12.61
N MET A 465 15.44 0.85 11.63
CA MET A 465 14.35 0.87 10.66
C MET A 465 14.85 0.47 9.27
N TYR A 466 14.08 -0.35 8.56
CA TYR A 466 14.38 -0.83 7.21
C TYR A 466 13.28 -0.40 6.25
N VAL A 467 13.62 0.48 5.30
CA VAL A 467 12.66 1.11 4.38
C VAL A 467 12.97 0.69 2.93
N PRO A 468 12.19 -0.24 2.35
CA PRO A 468 12.22 -0.51 0.92
C PRO A 468 11.57 0.61 0.12
N THR A 469 12.18 0.97 -1.01
CA THR A 469 11.81 2.13 -1.82
C THR A 469 11.88 1.81 -3.31
N LYS A 470 11.06 2.53 -4.08
CA LYS A 470 11.10 2.55 -5.54
C LYS A 470 11.54 3.94 -6.00
N ASN A 471 12.56 4.02 -6.84
CA ASN A 471 12.95 5.24 -7.54
C ASN A 471 12.38 5.23 -8.97
N SER A 472 11.25 5.90 -9.16
CA SER A 472 10.55 5.98 -10.45
C SER A 472 9.81 7.32 -10.56
N PRO A 473 10.31 8.26 -11.38
CA PRO A 473 9.63 9.53 -11.62
C PRO A 473 8.36 9.33 -12.46
N MET A 474 7.36 10.19 -12.21
CA MET A 474 6.07 10.14 -12.90
C MET A 474 5.66 11.54 -13.35
N ILE A 475 4.75 11.61 -14.32
CA ILE A 475 4.22 12.87 -14.84
C ILE A 475 2.88 13.20 -14.20
N ALA A 476 2.82 14.34 -13.52
CA ALA A 476 1.57 14.96 -13.08
C ALA A 476 1.20 16.06 -14.06
N ALA A 477 0.00 16.00 -14.63
CA ALA A 477 -0.45 16.94 -15.63
C ALA A 477 -1.96 17.19 -15.52
N LEU A 478 -2.39 18.39 -15.92
CA LEU A 478 -3.80 18.79 -15.96
C LEU A 478 -4.23 19.20 -17.36
N THR A 479 -5.48 18.92 -17.69
CA THR A 479 -6.18 19.47 -18.86
C THR A 479 -7.47 20.15 -18.41
N PRO A 480 -7.94 21.20 -19.10
CA PRO A 480 -9.27 21.74 -18.86
C PRO A 480 -10.32 20.64 -18.93
N ALA A 481 -11.26 20.68 -18.00
CA ALA A 481 -12.31 19.69 -17.92
C ALA A 481 -13.42 19.92 -18.96
N ASP A 482 -13.99 18.85 -19.52
CA ASP A 482 -15.28 18.94 -20.23
C ASP A 482 -16.40 19.09 -19.20
N ARG A 483 -17.04 20.26 -19.21
CA ARG A 483 -18.13 20.62 -18.28
C ARG A 483 -19.38 19.76 -18.44
N LYS A 484 -19.49 18.96 -19.50
CA LYS A 484 -20.55 17.95 -19.66
C LYS A 484 -20.29 16.69 -18.84
N LEU A 485 -19.04 16.41 -18.49
CA LEU A 485 -18.61 15.19 -17.81
C LEU A 485 -18.33 15.41 -16.32
N THR A 486 -17.93 16.62 -15.95
CA THR A 486 -17.55 16.96 -14.57
C THR A 486 -17.75 18.45 -14.28
N ASN A 487 -17.92 18.78 -13.00
CA ASN A 487 -17.93 20.17 -12.52
C ASN A 487 -16.58 20.66 -11.97
N PHE A 488 -15.50 19.89 -12.11
CA PHE A 488 -14.12 20.38 -11.90
C PHE A 488 -13.70 21.32 -13.04
N ASP A 489 -12.77 22.23 -12.77
CA ASP A 489 -12.24 23.15 -13.81
C ASP A 489 -11.12 22.48 -14.59
N TYR A 490 -10.34 21.65 -13.90
CA TYR A 490 -9.28 20.84 -14.46
C TYR A 490 -9.44 19.40 -14.02
N VAL A 491 -9.11 18.49 -14.92
CA VAL A 491 -8.98 17.06 -14.64
C VAL A 491 -7.55 16.64 -14.87
N ARG A 492 -7.15 15.57 -14.19
CA ARG A 492 -5.87 14.91 -14.43
C ARG A 492 -5.75 14.47 -15.89
N ALA A 493 -4.71 14.93 -16.57
CA ALA A 493 -4.36 14.47 -17.91
C ALA A 493 -3.81 13.03 -17.87
N THR A 494 -3.56 12.44 -19.04
CA THR A 494 -2.89 11.13 -19.16
C THR A 494 -1.62 11.10 -18.33
N THR A 495 -1.58 10.16 -17.39
CA THR A 495 -0.43 10.00 -16.52
C THR A 495 0.45 8.85 -16.97
N ALA A 496 1.76 9.05 -16.84
CA ALA A 496 2.74 8.04 -17.22
C ALA A 496 3.91 8.04 -16.24
N THR A 497 4.47 6.86 -16.01
CA THR A 497 5.88 6.75 -15.62
C THR A 497 6.72 7.35 -16.74
N VAL A 498 7.76 8.11 -16.40
CA VAL A 498 8.64 8.67 -17.42
C VAL A 498 9.39 7.54 -18.11
N GLN A 499 9.10 7.34 -19.39
CA GLN A 499 9.79 6.38 -20.23
C GLN A 499 11.17 6.93 -20.60
N GLY A 500 12.22 6.17 -20.32
CA GLY A 500 13.56 6.57 -20.70
C GLY A 500 13.90 6.19 -22.14
N PRO A 501 15.13 6.50 -22.57
CA PRO A 501 15.56 6.27 -23.93
C PRO A 501 15.56 4.77 -24.26
N ARG A 502 15.02 4.43 -25.42
CA ARG A 502 15.08 3.07 -26.00
C ARG A 502 14.52 1.96 -25.09
N GLY A 503 13.60 2.31 -24.19
CA GLY A 503 12.98 1.36 -23.25
C GLY A 503 13.77 1.14 -21.95
N LEU A 504 14.90 1.84 -21.75
CA LEU A 504 15.60 1.87 -20.48
C LEU A 504 14.91 2.80 -19.47
N PRO A 505 15.11 2.62 -18.15
CA PRO A 505 14.73 3.62 -17.16
C PRO A 505 15.40 4.97 -17.43
N VAL A 506 14.68 6.07 -17.20
CA VAL A 506 15.19 7.42 -17.48
C VAL A 506 16.22 7.91 -16.44
N VAL A 507 16.13 7.41 -15.20
CA VAL A 507 17.03 7.74 -14.09
C VAL A 507 18.05 6.65 -13.84
N ARG A 508 19.17 7.00 -13.21
CA ARG A 508 20.24 6.08 -12.81
C ARG A 508 19.76 5.10 -11.72
N PRO A 509 20.28 3.86 -11.72
CA PRO A 509 20.06 2.92 -10.63
C PRO A 509 20.72 3.39 -9.32
N PRO A 510 20.31 2.88 -8.14
CA PRO A 510 19.36 1.78 -7.97
C PRO A 510 17.90 2.19 -8.15
N TRP A 511 17.13 1.39 -8.90
CA TRP A 511 15.70 1.66 -9.15
C TRP A 511 14.77 1.15 -8.04
N SER A 512 15.27 0.20 -7.26
CA SER A 512 14.68 -0.21 -6.00
C SER A 512 15.80 -0.49 -5.01
N LYS A 513 15.61 -0.04 -3.78
CA LYS A 513 16.60 -0.22 -2.72
C LYS A 513 15.95 -0.36 -1.36
N VAL A 514 16.69 -0.85 -0.39
CA VAL A 514 16.33 -0.83 1.03
C VAL A 514 17.36 -0.01 1.78
N THR A 515 16.88 0.94 2.58
CA THR A 515 17.71 1.79 3.44
C THR A 515 17.52 1.37 4.89
N ALA A 516 18.63 1.14 5.60
CA ALA A 516 18.64 0.89 7.04
C ALA A 516 19.04 2.15 7.81
N THR A 517 18.23 2.54 8.77
CA THR A 517 18.39 3.76 9.57
C THR A 517 18.44 3.42 11.04
N ASP A 518 19.43 3.94 11.75
CA ASP A 518 19.44 3.93 13.21
C ASP A 518 18.53 5.05 13.71
N MET A 519 17.39 4.67 14.28
CA MET A 519 16.40 5.61 14.77
C MET A 519 16.75 6.23 16.12
N ASN A 520 17.84 5.79 16.77
CA ASN A 520 18.37 6.48 17.95
C ASN A 520 19.15 7.75 17.56
N THR A 521 19.72 7.79 16.34
CA THR A 521 20.53 8.92 15.86
C THR A 521 19.93 9.65 14.64
N GLY A 522 19.03 8.98 13.92
CA GLY A 522 18.48 9.40 12.64
C GLY A 522 19.42 9.16 11.45
N GLU A 523 20.49 8.38 11.62
CA GLU A 523 21.52 8.16 10.59
C GLU A 523 21.24 6.92 9.75
N HIS A 524 21.36 7.04 8.43
CA HIS A 524 21.40 5.87 7.55
C HIS A 524 22.71 5.10 7.75
N ARG A 525 22.61 3.81 8.10
CA ARG A 525 23.76 2.93 8.29
C ARG A 525 24.22 2.30 6.99
N TRP A 526 23.27 1.93 6.13
CA TRP A 526 23.54 1.41 4.80
C TRP A 526 22.30 1.52 3.90
N SER A 527 22.52 1.46 2.59
CA SER A 527 21.48 1.24 1.58
C SER A 527 21.96 0.21 0.56
N ARG A 528 21.05 -0.63 0.06
CA ARG A 528 21.35 -1.70 -0.91
C ARG A 528 20.24 -1.82 -1.95
N ALA A 529 20.62 -2.07 -3.19
CA ALA A 529 19.66 -2.36 -4.24
C ALA A 529 18.88 -3.66 -3.94
N ILE A 530 17.61 -3.71 -4.35
CA ILE A 530 16.78 -4.92 -4.20
C ILE A 530 16.88 -5.74 -5.49
N GLY A 531 17.79 -6.70 -5.48
CA GLY A 531 18.06 -7.60 -6.61
C GLY A 531 18.88 -6.95 -7.74
N PRO A 532 19.11 -7.70 -8.83
CA PRO A 532 19.81 -7.20 -10.00
C PRO A 532 18.92 -6.31 -10.89
N ALA A 533 19.52 -5.64 -11.87
CA ALA A 533 18.81 -4.98 -12.96
C ALA A 533 17.82 -5.95 -13.64
N PRO A 534 16.65 -5.51 -14.12
CA PRO A 534 15.72 -6.35 -14.87
C PRO A 534 16.37 -6.97 -16.11
N GLU A 535 15.84 -8.11 -16.56
CA GLU A 535 16.38 -8.84 -17.72
C GLU A 535 16.46 -7.97 -18.99
N HIS A 536 15.42 -7.16 -19.27
CA HIS A 536 15.41 -6.27 -20.44
C HIS A 536 16.53 -5.21 -20.41
N VAL A 537 16.98 -4.80 -19.22
CA VAL A 537 18.12 -3.88 -19.05
C VAL A 537 19.42 -4.65 -19.26
N ARG A 538 19.59 -5.79 -18.59
CA ARG A 538 20.83 -6.59 -18.68
C ARG A 538 21.14 -7.04 -20.11
N ASN A 539 20.11 -7.34 -20.87
CA ASN A 539 20.22 -7.82 -22.25
C ASN A 539 20.13 -6.68 -23.29
N HIS A 540 20.06 -5.41 -22.86
CA HIS A 540 19.92 -4.28 -23.76
C HIS A 540 21.17 -4.12 -24.64
N PRO A 541 21.07 -4.06 -25.98
CA PRO A 541 22.22 -4.01 -26.89
C PRO A 541 23.18 -2.85 -26.59
N ASP A 542 22.65 -1.66 -26.31
CA ASP A 542 23.47 -0.46 -26.04
C ASP A 542 24.23 -0.51 -24.70
N LEU A 543 23.94 -1.49 -23.83
CA LEU A 543 24.61 -1.67 -22.55
C LEU A 543 25.67 -2.77 -22.57
N GLN A 544 25.75 -3.55 -23.67
CA GLN A 544 26.70 -4.64 -23.78
C GLN A 544 28.13 -4.12 -23.95
N GLY A 545 29.09 -4.77 -23.28
CA GLY A 545 30.51 -4.39 -23.35
C GLY A 545 30.90 -3.15 -22.53
N LEU A 546 29.97 -2.51 -21.82
CA LEU A 546 30.24 -1.33 -20.99
C LEU A 546 30.82 -1.64 -19.59
N GLY A 547 30.92 -2.93 -19.21
CA GLY A 547 31.45 -3.32 -17.90
C GLY A 547 30.57 -2.93 -16.71
N LEU A 548 29.25 -2.73 -16.93
CA LEU A 548 28.29 -2.34 -15.89
C LEU A 548 28.05 -3.47 -14.88
N ASP A 549 28.01 -3.12 -13.59
CA ASP A 549 27.59 -4.06 -12.53
C ASP A 549 26.07 -4.12 -12.43
N PHE A 550 25.45 -4.99 -13.23
CA PHE A 550 24.01 -5.21 -13.19
C PHE A 550 23.52 -5.82 -11.86
N SER A 551 24.38 -6.40 -11.03
CA SER A 551 23.96 -7.07 -9.80
C SER A 551 23.53 -6.08 -8.70
N SER A 552 23.98 -4.82 -8.79
CA SER A 552 23.74 -3.76 -7.80
C SER A 552 22.76 -2.67 -8.27
N MET A 553 22.05 -2.89 -9.37
CA MET A 553 21.16 -1.88 -9.96
C MET A 553 19.70 -1.92 -9.47
N GLY A 554 19.28 -3.02 -8.84
CA GLY A 554 17.91 -3.16 -8.36
C GLY A 554 16.92 -3.45 -9.49
N GLN A 555 15.82 -4.09 -9.14
CA GLN A 555 14.70 -4.23 -10.08
C GLN A 555 14.00 -2.88 -10.28
N THR A 556 13.37 -2.68 -11.43
CA THR A 556 12.55 -1.51 -11.68
C THR A 556 11.17 -1.70 -11.07
N SER A 557 10.59 -0.61 -10.57
CA SER A 557 9.18 -0.57 -10.19
C SER A 557 8.71 -1.50 -9.06
N ILE A 558 9.64 -2.04 -8.24
CA ILE A 558 9.32 -2.84 -7.04
C ILE A 558 9.65 -2.10 -5.74
N ARG A 559 8.97 -2.50 -4.66
CA ARG A 559 9.20 -2.09 -3.26
C ARG A 559 8.53 -3.11 -2.33
N PRO A 560 9.12 -4.31 -2.17
CA PRO A 560 8.56 -5.39 -1.34
C PRO A 560 8.34 -4.95 0.10
N SER A 561 7.37 -5.58 0.79
CA SER A 561 7.22 -5.39 2.24
C SER A 561 8.34 -6.14 2.99
N PRO A 562 8.99 -5.52 3.99
CA PRO A 562 10.04 -6.18 4.78
C PRO A 562 9.47 -7.08 5.88
N LEU A 563 10.19 -8.16 6.19
CA LEU A 563 10.07 -8.92 7.43
C LEU A 563 11.42 -8.88 8.15
N VAL A 564 11.43 -8.56 9.44
CA VAL A 564 12.65 -8.59 10.25
C VAL A 564 12.50 -9.63 11.35
N THR A 565 13.52 -10.48 11.51
CA THR A 565 13.63 -11.40 12.64
C THR A 565 14.73 -10.93 13.58
N LYS A 566 14.95 -11.65 14.67
CA LYS A 566 16.07 -11.39 15.58
C LYS A 566 17.43 -11.33 14.86
N SER A 567 17.59 -12.10 13.79
CA SER A 567 18.86 -12.29 13.07
C SER A 567 18.89 -11.67 11.66
N LEU A 568 17.78 -11.61 10.94
CA LEU A 568 17.77 -11.38 9.49
C LEU A 568 16.72 -10.37 9.05
N LEU A 569 16.92 -9.79 7.88
CA LEU A 569 15.92 -9.05 7.12
C LEU A 569 15.53 -9.88 5.90
N PHE A 570 14.25 -9.91 5.53
CA PHE A 570 13.76 -10.63 4.36
C PHE A 570 13.00 -9.68 3.41
N LEU A 571 13.25 -9.83 2.10
CA LEU A 571 12.54 -9.11 1.04
C LEU A 571 12.30 -10.02 -0.18
N GLY A 572 11.11 -9.90 -0.79
CA GLY A 572 10.86 -10.47 -2.11
C GLY A 572 11.47 -9.64 -3.24
N GLU A 573 11.62 -10.23 -4.42
CA GLU A 573 11.99 -9.56 -5.67
C GLU A 573 10.74 -9.10 -6.44
N SER A 574 9.60 -9.04 -5.76
CA SER A 574 8.37 -8.41 -6.22
C SER A 574 7.60 -7.90 -4.99
N GLY A 575 6.59 -7.07 -5.20
CA GLY A 575 5.76 -6.56 -4.11
C GLY A 575 4.55 -5.77 -4.58
N SER A 576 4.18 -5.94 -5.85
CA SER A 576 3.13 -5.19 -6.52
C SER A 576 1.88 -6.05 -6.72
N LEU A 577 0.78 -5.41 -7.12
CA LEU A 577 -0.50 -6.10 -7.39
C LEU A 577 -0.30 -7.17 -8.47
N SER A 578 -0.80 -8.38 -8.22
CA SER A 578 -0.58 -9.54 -9.10
C SER A 578 0.90 -9.86 -9.39
N GLY A 579 1.83 -9.48 -8.52
CA GLY A 579 3.21 -9.98 -8.52
C GLY A 579 4.12 -9.39 -9.58
N ASP A 580 3.62 -8.52 -10.46
CA ASP A 580 4.43 -7.84 -11.46
C ASP A 580 4.60 -6.35 -11.11
N PRO A 581 5.77 -5.73 -11.39
CA PRO A 581 6.97 -6.32 -12.01
C PRO A 581 7.88 -7.03 -11.00
N GLY A 582 9.00 -7.57 -11.48
CA GLY A 582 10.02 -8.25 -10.66
C GLY A 582 10.08 -9.76 -10.88
N GLY A 583 10.78 -10.45 -9.98
CA GLY A 583 11.07 -11.89 -10.09
C GLY A 583 10.56 -12.71 -8.90
N ARG A 584 10.96 -13.99 -8.89
CA ARG A 584 10.52 -14.99 -7.91
C ARG A 584 11.45 -15.12 -6.71
N MET A 585 12.54 -14.35 -6.68
CA MET A 585 13.53 -14.49 -5.61
C MET A 585 13.00 -13.90 -4.30
N PHE A 586 13.20 -14.61 -3.21
CA PHE A 586 13.03 -14.17 -1.84
C PHE A 586 14.39 -14.20 -1.16
N ARG A 587 14.84 -13.06 -0.64
CA ARG A 587 16.20 -12.90 -0.15
C ARG A 587 16.22 -12.69 1.34
N ALA A 588 17.16 -13.36 1.99
CA ALA A 588 17.56 -13.07 3.36
C ALA A 588 18.82 -12.20 3.33
N TYR A 589 18.82 -11.15 4.15
CA TYR A 589 19.90 -10.20 4.29
C TYR A 589 20.44 -10.25 5.72
N ASP A 590 21.75 -10.12 5.86
CA ASP A 590 22.35 -9.67 7.11
C ASP A 590 21.83 -8.26 7.38
N LYS A 591 20.99 -8.10 8.41
CA LYS A 591 20.32 -6.83 8.69
C LYS A 591 21.27 -5.74 9.21
N THR A 592 22.52 -6.09 9.52
CA THR A 592 23.55 -5.14 9.98
C THR A 592 24.34 -4.58 8.80
N THR A 593 24.65 -5.40 7.79
CA THR A 593 25.50 -4.99 6.65
C THR A 593 24.74 -4.78 5.33
N GLY A 594 23.50 -5.30 5.25
CA GLY A 594 22.70 -5.36 4.04
C GLY A 594 23.19 -6.42 3.03
N SER A 595 24.15 -7.27 3.40
CA SER A 595 24.63 -8.34 2.50
C SER A 595 23.57 -9.43 2.35
N VAL A 596 23.32 -9.89 1.12
CA VAL A 596 22.48 -11.07 0.87
C VAL A 596 23.20 -12.30 1.43
N VAL A 597 22.53 -13.07 2.29
CA VAL A 597 23.07 -14.30 2.91
C VAL A 597 22.44 -15.57 2.35
N ALA A 598 21.23 -15.45 1.79
CA ALA A 598 20.58 -16.53 1.04
C ALA A 598 19.58 -15.95 0.03
N GLU A 599 19.43 -16.68 -1.07
CA GLU A 599 18.41 -16.45 -2.08
C GLU A 599 17.56 -17.72 -2.20
N ILE A 600 16.24 -17.55 -2.15
CA ILE A 600 15.26 -18.63 -2.14
C ILE A 600 14.29 -18.38 -3.28
N GLU A 601 14.18 -19.30 -4.23
CA GLU A 601 13.23 -19.15 -5.32
C GLU A 601 11.83 -19.59 -4.89
N LEU A 602 10.86 -18.68 -4.98
CA LEU A 602 9.45 -18.97 -4.73
C LEU A 602 8.78 -19.58 -5.98
N PRO A 603 7.68 -20.35 -5.81
CA PRO A 603 6.97 -20.92 -6.96
C PRO A 603 6.32 -19.86 -7.86
N SER A 604 6.08 -18.65 -7.34
CA SER A 604 5.59 -17.50 -8.10
C SER A 604 6.07 -16.19 -7.46
N LYS A 605 5.61 -15.06 -7.98
CA LYS A 605 6.05 -13.73 -7.53
C LYS A 605 5.31 -13.30 -6.26
N SER A 606 6.03 -12.69 -5.32
CA SER A 606 5.48 -12.24 -4.03
C SER A 606 4.49 -11.07 -4.17
N THR A 607 3.36 -11.15 -3.48
CA THR A 607 2.27 -10.15 -3.56
C THR A 607 1.77 -9.60 -2.23
N SER A 608 2.23 -10.17 -1.11
CA SER A 608 1.84 -9.74 0.25
C SER A 608 3.07 -9.44 1.11
N ALA A 609 2.84 -8.96 2.33
CA ALA A 609 3.91 -8.89 3.31
C ALA A 609 4.22 -10.28 3.87
N PRO A 610 5.49 -10.72 3.87
CA PRO A 610 5.88 -11.95 4.53
C PRO A 610 5.65 -11.86 6.04
N MET A 611 5.30 -12.99 6.65
CA MET A 611 5.13 -13.14 8.09
C MET A 611 5.87 -14.38 8.58
N THR A 612 6.13 -14.46 9.89
CA THR A 612 6.78 -15.63 10.49
C THR A 612 6.13 -15.99 11.82
N TYR A 613 6.08 -17.28 12.13
CA TYR A 613 5.56 -17.78 13.39
C TYR A 613 6.32 -19.02 13.86
N MET A 614 6.09 -19.37 15.12
CA MET A 614 6.52 -20.62 15.74
C MET A 614 5.31 -21.53 15.95
N HIS A 615 5.40 -22.78 15.53
CA HIS A 615 4.39 -23.79 15.83
C HIS A 615 5.07 -25.08 16.26
N LYS A 616 4.73 -25.58 17.46
CA LYS A 616 5.31 -26.80 18.06
C LYS A 616 6.84 -26.86 17.98
N GLY A 617 7.50 -25.73 18.24
CA GLY A 617 8.97 -25.63 18.23
C GLY A 617 9.62 -25.51 16.85
N ARG A 618 8.84 -25.39 15.77
CA ARG A 618 9.33 -25.14 14.41
C ARG A 618 8.91 -23.77 13.91
N GLN A 619 9.87 -23.01 13.38
CA GLN A 619 9.67 -21.70 12.80
C GLN A 619 9.29 -21.83 11.32
N TYR A 620 8.30 -21.04 10.92
CA TYR A 620 7.80 -20.95 9.55
C TYR A 620 7.87 -19.50 9.07
N ILE A 621 8.11 -19.29 7.78
CA ILE A 621 7.95 -18.01 7.08
C ILE A 621 6.87 -18.21 6.02
N VAL A 622 5.80 -17.42 6.03
CA VAL A 622 4.70 -17.51 5.06
C VAL A 622 4.65 -16.25 4.21
N ILE A 623 4.47 -16.44 2.91
CA ILE A 623 4.32 -15.36 1.94
C ILE A 623 3.26 -15.71 0.90
N ALA A 624 2.38 -14.75 0.59
CA ALA A 624 1.48 -14.89 -0.55
C ALA A 624 2.22 -14.65 -1.87
N VAL A 625 1.95 -15.51 -2.85
CA VAL A 625 2.45 -15.41 -4.21
C VAL A 625 1.30 -15.49 -5.20
N SER A 626 1.33 -14.69 -6.26
CA SER A 626 0.32 -14.73 -7.33
C SER A 626 0.79 -13.98 -8.57
N THR A 627 0.23 -14.34 -9.72
CA THR A 627 0.28 -13.49 -10.92
C THR A 627 -1.08 -13.51 -11.62
N ARG A 628 -1.25 -12.73 -12.69
CA ARG A 628 -2.47 -12.85 -13.51
C ARG A 628 -2.64 -14.24 -14.16
N GLN A 629 -1.54 -14.96 -14.35
CA GLN A 629 -1.50 -16.28 -14.98
C GLN A 629 -1.39 -17.43 -13.96
N HIS A 630 -1.01 -17.12 -12.72
CA HIS A 630 -0.86 -18.11 -11.64
C HIS A 630 -1.83 -17.80 -10.50
N PRO A 631 -2.71 -18.77 -10.13
CA PRO A 631 -3.61 -18.62 -8.99
C PRO A 631 -2.84 -18.22 -7.73
N ALA A 632 -3.52 -17.46 -6.88
CA ALA A 632 -2.96 -17.04 -5.61
C ALA A 632 -2.76 -18.20 -4.65
N GLU A 633 -1.63 -18.18 -3.96
CA GLU A 633 -1.25 -19.16 -2.94
C GLU A 633 -0.54 -18.50 -1.77
N LEU A 634 -0.62 -19.15 -0.61
CA LEU A 634 0.32 -18.95 0.49
C LEU A 634 1.40 -20.04 0.41
N VAL A 635 2.65 -19.64 0.51
CA VAL A 635 3.81 -20.52 0.53
C VAL A 635 4.46 -20.43 1.89
N ALA A 636 4.60 -21.55 2.59
CA ALA A 636 5.32 -21.62 3.85
C ALA A 636 6.70 -22.24 3.67
N LEU A 637 7.72 -21.57 4.18
CA LEU A 637 9.10 -22.00 4.22
C LEU A 637 9.46 -22.39 5.66
N ALA A 638 10.21 -23.48 5.84
CA ALA A 638 10.77 -23.86 7.14
C ALA A 638 12.03 -24.71 6.94
N LEU A 639 12.84 -24.83 8.01
CA LEU A 639 13.99 -25.73 8.01
C LEU A 639 13.53 -27.21 7.86
N PRO A 640 14.38 -28.10 7.32
CA PRO A 640 14.10 -29.53 7.22
C PRO A 640 13.83 -30.15 8.60
N GLY A 641 12.87 -31.09 8.69
CA GLY A 641 12.53 -31.75 9.96
C GLY A 641 11.05 -32.00 10.22
N GLY A 642 10.15 -31.51 9.35
CA GLY A 642 8.73 -31.87 9.35
C GLY A 642 8.38 -32.95 8.31
N ARG A 643 7.21 -33.58 8.48
CA ARG A 643 6.62 -34.55 7.52
C ARG A 643 6.62 -33.94 6.11
N LYS A 644 7.02 -34.73 5.09
CA LYS A 644 6.99 -34.29 3.67
C LYS A 644 5.59 -33.76 3.31
N PRO A 645 5.47 -32.77 2.41
CA PRO A 645 4.17 -32.28 1.95
C PRO A 645 3.31 -33.45 1.44
N GLN A 646 2.12 -33.65 2.02
CA GLN A 646 1.09 -34.48 1.43
C GLN A 646 0.19 -33.58 0.57
N GLY A 647 0.10 -33.89 -0.72
CA GLY A 647 -0.77 -33.18 -1.67
C GLY A 647 -0.03 -32.26 -2.63
N GLN A 648 0.71 -32.84 -3.59
CA GLN A 648 0.86 -32.19 -4.89
C GLN A 648 -0.48 -32.33 -5.61
N SER A 649 -1.17 -31.22 -5.87
CA SER A 649 -2.20 -31.22 -6.91
C SER A 649 -1.51 -31.19 -8.26
N ASP A 650 -1.91 -32.09 -9.16
CA ASP A 650 -1.44 -32.24 -10.53
C ASP A 650 -1.49 -30.94 -11.38
N PRO A 651 -0.80 -30.90 -12.54
CA PRO A 651 -0.79 -29.75 -13.44
C PRO A 651 -2.20 -29.34 -13.90
N ILE A 652 -2.38 -28.03 -14.09
CA ILE A 652 -3.63 -27.36 -14.48
C ILE A 652 -4.10 -27.84 -15.88
N PRO A 653 -5.38 -28.25 -16.05
CA PRO A 653 -6.04 -28.24 -17.35
C PRO A 653 -6.42 -26.81 -17.73
N THR A 654 -6.10 -26.41 -18.96
CA THR A 654 -6.45 -25.13 -19.56
C THR A 654 -7.97 -24.92 -19.54
N ILE A 655 -8.44 -23.80 -19.01
CA ILE A 655 -9.88 -23.45 -18.99
C ILE A 655 -10.30 -23.03 -20.41
N ALA A 656 -11.31 -23.69 -20.95
CA ALA A 656 -11.92 -23.36 -22.23
C ALA A 656 -12.62 -21.98 -22.19
N GLY A 657 -12.38 -21.18 -23.24
CA GLY A 657 -12.80 -19.79 -23.37
C GLY A 657 -14.32 -19.58 -23.44
N ALA A 658 -14.73 -18.38 -23.02
CA ALA A 658 -16.11 -17.89 -23.15
C ALA A 658 -16.49 -17.61 -24.62
N SER A 659 -17.77 -17.76 -24.95
CA SER A 659 -18.32 -17.41 -26.27
C SER A 659 -18.26 -15.90 -26.53
N ARG A 660 -17.89 -15.54 -27.76
CA ARG A 660 -17.66 -14.14 -28.18
C ARG A 660 -18.98 -13.45 -28.58
N PRO A 661 -19.15 -12.15 -28.30
CA PRO A 661 -20.23 -11.35 -28.89
C PRO A 661 -20.05 -11.23 -30.42
N VAL A 662 -21.14 -11.34 -31.17
CA VAL A 662 -21.17 -11.09 -32.62
C VAL A 662 -21.26 -9.57 -32.84
N MET A 663 -20.26 -8.98 -33.49
CA MET A 663 -20.16 -7.54 -33.74
C MET A 663 -20.10 -7.23 -35.25
N ASN A 664 -20.41 -5.98 -35.62
CA ASN A 664 -20.35 -5.52 -37.01
C ASN A 664 -18.89 -5.55 -37.54
N SER A 665 -18.66 -6.22 -38.67
CA SER A 665 -17.33 -6.40 -39.26
C SER A 665 -16.64 -5.09 -39.67
N ALA A 666 -17.41 -4.10 -40.12
CA ALA A 666 -16.89 -2.77 -40.48
C ALA A 666 -16.48 -1.97 -39.24
N GLU A 667 -17.18 -2.15 -38.12
CA GLU A 667 -16.86 -1.57 -36.81
C GLU A 667 -15.55 -2.14 -36.26
N VAL A 668 -15.43 -3.47 -36.27
CA VAL A 668 -14.21 -4.20 -35.85
C VAL A 668 -12.99 -3.80 -36.70
N ALA A 669 -13.17 -3.59 -38.02
CA ALA A 669 -12.10 -3.18 -38.91
C ALA A 669 -11.58 -1.75 -38.61
N ARG A 670 -12.48 -0.79 -38.38
CA ARG A 670 -12.09 0.57 -37.96
C ARG A 670 -11.42 0.57 -36.58
N GLY A 671 -11.96 -0.22 -35.66
CA GLY A 671 -11.40 -0.41 -34.33
C GLY A 671 -9.98 -0.96 -34.35
N ARG A 672 -9.67 -1.87 -35.26
CA ARG A 672 -8.31 -2.43 -35.44
C ARG A 672 -7.28 -1.34 -35.76
N ALA A 673 -7.61 -0.42 -36.66
CA ALA A 673 -6.70 0.66 -37.05
C ALA A 673 -6.46 1.64 -35.89
N LEU A 674 -7.53 2.02 -35.19
CA LEU A 674 -7.46 2.88 -34.02
C LEU A 674 -6.71 2.23 -32.86
N PHE A 675 -6.91 0.92 -32.66
CA PHE A 675 -6.19 0.14 -31.65
C PHE A 675 -4.68 0.15 -31.91
N ALA A 676 -4.26 -0.03 -33.17
CA ALA A 676 -2.84 0.01 -33.53
C ALA A 676 -2.21 1.37 -33.23
N GLN A 677 -2.95 2.46 -33.40
CA GLN A 677 -2.46 3.83 -33.17
C GLN A 677 -2.40 4.20 -31.69
N HIS A 678 -3.38 3.76 -30.89
CA HIS A 678 -3.59 4.31 -29.54
C HIS A 678 -3.39 3.30 -28.41
N CYS A 679 -3.53 2.00 -28.69
CA CYS A 679 -3.57 0.97 -27.66
C CYS A 679 -2.36 0.03 -27.74
N ALA A 680 -1.88 -0.26 -28.94
CA ALA A 680 -0.85 -1.26 -29.18
C ALA A 680 0.48 -0.98 -28.48
N ALA A 681 0.86 0.29 -28.33
CA ALA A 681 2.10 0.68 -27.64
C ALA A 681 2.12 0.24 -26.17
N CYS A 682 0.95 0.18 -25.53
CA CYS A 682 0.80 -0.22 -24.14
C CYS A 682 0.30 -1.67 -23.99
N HIS A 683 -0.54 -2.15 -24.92
CA HIS A 683 -1.20 -3.45 -24.81
C HIS A 683 -0.64 -4.51 -25.77
N GLY A 684 0.45 -4.21 -26.49
CA GLY A 684 0.98 -5.08 -27.54
C GLY A 684 0.17 -4.98 -28.83
N VAL A 685 0.82 -5.26 -29.96
CA VAL A 685 0.24 -5.11 -31.31
C VAL A 685 -0.97 -6.03 -31.52
N LYS A 686 -1.00 -7.17 -30.83
CA LYS A 686 -2.09 -8.15 -30.84
C LYS A 686 -2.93 -8.08 -29.55
N GLY A 687 -2.78 -7.06 -28.72
CA GLY A 687 -3.47 -6.97 -27.44
C GLY A 687 -2.98 -7.98 -26.40
N GLU A 688 -1.81 -8.58 -26.58
CA GLU A 688 -1.22 -9.61 -25.72
C GLU A 688 -0.78 -9.08 -24.35
N GLY A 689 -0.67 -7.75 -24.19
CA GLY A 689 -0.05 -7.09 -23.06
C GLY A 689 1.47 -7.01 -23.21
N VAL A 690 2.09 -6.00 -22.61
CA VAL A 690 3.55 -5.94 -22.47
C VAL A 690 3.94 -6.09 -21.00
N ASN A 691 5.06 -6.76 -20.75
CA ASN A 691 5.55 -7.18 -19.43
C ASN A 691 5.81 -6.01 -18.44
N ASP A 692 5.62 -4.76 -18.85
CA ASP A 692 5.93 -3.55 -18.09
C ASP A 692 4.75 -2.55 -17.90
N GLY A 693 3.49 -3.00 -17.93
CA GLY A 693 2.44 -2.22 -17.24
C GLY A 693 0.99 -2.35 -17.71
N ALA A 694 0.72 -2.56 -19.00
CA ALA A 694 -0.66 -2.64 -19.48
C ALA A 694 -1.14 -4.09 -19.68
N PRO A 695 -2.35 -4.44 -19.19
CA PRO A 695 -2.88 -5.80 -19.25
C PRO A 695 -3.04 -6.32 -20.67
N SER A 696 -2.95 -7.64 -20.82
CA SER A 696 -3.49 -8.34 -21.99
C SER A 696 -4.98 -8.01 -22.16
N LEU A 697 -5.34 -7.64 -23.37
CA LEU A 697 -6.71 -7.42 -23.83
C LEU A 697 -7.28 -8.65 -24.56
N LEU A 698 -6.52 -9.76 -24.62
CA LEU A 698 -7.00 -11.03 -25.17
C LEU A 698 -8.12 -11.62 -24.32
N GLY A 699 -9.18 -12.10 -24.99
CA GLY A 699 -10.30 -12.80 -24.36
C GLY A 699 -11.32 -11.91 -23.62
N GLN A 700 -11.27 -10.58 -23.81
CA GLN A 700 -12.32 -9.68 -23.30
C GLN A 700 -13.65 -9.95 -24.02
N ASN A 701 -14.75 -10.05 -23.27
CA ASN A 701 -16.08 -10.36 -23.82
C ASN A 701 -17.22 -9.46 -23.30
N GLU A 702 -16.93 -8.53 -22.40
CA GLU A 702 -17.90 -7.58 -21.83
C GLU A 702 -17.76 -6.20 -22.50
N LEU A 703 -18.53 -5.93 -23.56
CA LEU A 703 -18.41 -4.69 -24.36
C LEU A 703 -18.57 -3.42 -23.51
N GLU A 704 -19.59 -3.35 -22.65
CA GLU A 704 -19.85 -2.17 -21.79
C GLU A 704 -18.70 -1.88 -20.81
N LYS A 705 -18.05 -2.94 -20.31
CA LYS A 705 -16.91 -2.82 -19.41
C LYS A 705 -15.66 -2.34 -20.14
N VAL A 706 -15.44 -2.83 -21.36
CA VAL A 706 -14.34 -2.35 -22.22
C VAL A 706 -14.60 -0.90 -22.63
N LEU A 707 -15.82 -0.55 -23.05
CA LEU A 707 -16.24 0.82 -23.37
C LEU A 707 -15.95 1.77 -22.22
N TYR A 708 -16.42 1.43 -21.01
CA TYR A 708 -16.19 2.22 -19.82
C TYR A 708 -14.69 2.38 -19.53
N LYS A 709 -13.92 1.29 -19.63
CA LYS A 709 -12.48 1.30 -19.34
C LYS A 709 -11.67 2.10 -20.37
N VAL A 710 -12.00 1.98 -21.66
CA VAL A 710 -11.37 2.77 -22.73
C VAL A 710 -11.73 4.25 -22.57
N ARG A 711 -13.00 4.55 -22.26
CA ARG A 711 -13.49 5.92 -22.08
C ARG A 711 -12.85 6.62 -20.88
N MET A 712 -12.93 5.99 -19.71
CA MET A 712 -12.57 6.60 -18.42
C MET A 712 -11.14 6.30 -17.96
N GLY A 713 -10.47 5.34 -18.60
CA GLY A 713 -9.13 4.91 -18.20
C GLY A 713 -9.10 4.15 -16.88
N GLY A 714 -7.93 4.12 -16.25
CA GLY A 714 -7.66 3.50 -14.95
C GLY A 714 -6.40 4.09 -14.32
N VAL A 715 -5.93 3.51 -13.21
CA VAL A 715 -4.81 4.06 -12.41
C VAL A 715 -3.57 4.38 -13.26
N GLN A 716 -3.26 3.55 -14.25
CA GLN A 716 -2.14 3.73 -15.19
C GLN A 716 -2.60 3.78 -16.67
N MET A 717 -3.90 3.66 -16.93
CA MET A 717 -4.45 3.64 -18.29
C MET A 717 -5.10 5.00 -18.57
N PRO A 718 -4.69 5.72 -19.63
CA PRO A 718 -5.28 7.02 -19.93
C PRO A 718 -6.77 6.94 -20.28
N PRO A 719 -7.57 7.96 -19.92
CA PRO A 719 -8.94 8.09 -20.41
C PRO A 719 -8.91 8.45 -21.90
N MET A 720 -9.26 7.50 -22.77
CA MET A 720 -9.15 7.71 -24.23
C MET A 720 -10.15 8.72 -24.78
N GLN A 721 -11.18 9.10 -23.99
CA GLN A 721 -12.08 10.20 -24.35
C GLN A 721 -11.38 11.56 -24.46
N THR A 722 -10.16 11.68 -23.95
CA THR A 722 -9.32 12.87 -24.13
C THR A 722 -8.68 12.94 -25.53
N LEU A 723 -8.66 11.82 -26.27
CA LEU A 723 -7.99 11.69 -27.57
C LEU A 723 -8.95 11.23 -28.69
N LEU A 724 -10.07 10.60 -28.34
CA LEU A 724 -10.96 9.91 -29.27
C LEU A 724 -12.41 10.31 -29.01
N ASN A 725 -13.20 10.43 -30.09
CA ASN A 725 -14.63 10.64 -29.98
C ASN A 725 -15.38 9.33 -29.65
N ASP A 726 -16.65 9.45 -29.25
CA ASP A 726 -17.48 8.32 -28.83
C ASP A 726 -17.54 7.18 -29.85
N LYS A 727 -17.60 7.53 -31.14
CA LYS A 727 -17.66 6.55 -32.22
C LYS A 727 -16.34 5.77 -32.33
N GLN A 728 -15.20 6.45 -32.18
CA GLN A 728 -13.87 5.82 -32.20
C GLN A 728 -13.67 4.91 -30.98
N ILE A 729 -14.16 5.32 -29.81
CA ILE A 729 -14.12 4.51 -28.58
C ILE A 729 -14.98 3.25 -28.74
N GLN A 730 -16.16 3.37 -29.35
CA GLN A 730 -17.01 2.23 -29.72
C GLN A 730 -16.30 1.28 -30.69
N ASP A 731 -15.77 1.82 -31.79
CA ASP A 731 -15.06 1.03 -32.80
C ASP A 731 -13.87 0.27 -32.13
N ILE A 732 -13.04 0.91 -31.29
CA ILE A 732 -11.94 0.25 -30.54
C ILE A 732 -12.46 -0.84 -29.62
N SER A 733 -13.51 -0.56 -28.84
CA SER A 733 -14.03 -1.49 -27.84
C SER A 733 -14.64 -2.74 -28.50
N ALA A 734 -15.31 -2.55 -29.63
CA ALA A 734 -15.78 -3.64 -30.49
C ALA A 734 -14.63 -4.49 -31.02
N PHE A 735 -13.53 -3.86 -31.45
CA PHE A 735 -12.33 -4.59 -31.88
C PHE A 735 -11.66 -5.36 -30.74
N VAL A 736 -11.56 -4.80 -29.55
CA VAL A 736 -10.99 -5.48 -28.38
C VAL A 736 -11.76 -6.76 -28.05
N VAL A 737 -13.10 -6.71 -28.12
CA VAL A 737 -13.97 -7.83 -27.76
C VAL A 737 -14.13 -8.86 -28.88
N ALA A 738 -14.27 -8.42 -30.13
CA ALA A 738 -14.60 -9.29 -31.27
C ALA A 738 -13.45 -9.49 -32.27
N GLY A 739 -12.42 -8.62 -32.27
CA GLY A 739 -11.34 -8.61 -33.26
C GLY A 739 -9.97 -9.10 -32.78
N LEU A 740 -9.69 -9.07 -31.48
CA LEU A 740 -8.47 -9.65 -30.89
C LEU A 740 -8.54 -11.19 -30.79
N PRO A 741 -7.41 -11.91 -30.73
CA PRO A 741 -7.42 -13.35 -30.47
C PRO A 741 -8.15 -13.71 -29.17
N ALA A 742 -8.82 -14.86 -29.14
CA ALA A 742 -9.23 -15.48 -27.88
C ALA A 742 -7.97 -15.96 -27.14
N ARG A 743 -8.06 -16.12 -25.81
CA ARG A 743 -6.98 -16.73 -25.02
C ARG A 743 -6.76 -18.18 -25.41
#